data_AF-B4LRG7-F1
#
_entry.id   AF-B4LRG7-F1
#
_cell.length_a   1.000
_cell.length_b   1.000
_cell.length_c   1.000
_cell.angle_alpha   90.00
_cell.angle_beta   90.00
_cell.angle_gamma   90.00
#
_symmetry.space_group_name_H-M   'P 1'
#
loop_
_entity.id
_entity.type
_entity.pdbx_description
1 polymer ?
#
loop_
_entity_poly.entity_id
_entity_poly.type
_entity_poly.pdbx_seq_one_letter_code
_entity_poly.pdbx_strand_id
1 'polypeptide(L)'
;MMARRGGKRIRMDDPPPAPEYDELHSDALNESTSDADSPTKRMTRLRARGGVRDKPPIIDDDEDEFFAPVSRKRKTPQARKPPAERKERIERPRKEPVEKAHHERIDNEREITTDENSLYYIVRHSKNPIASIVDQWIGQYKGNRETALVALMQFFINASGCKGKISEDIQYPVDHTAIIRRMTEEFDEESGEYPLIMTGTQWKKFKNNFCDFVQTLVKQCQYSIIYDQFLMDNVISLLTGLSDSQVRAFRHTATLAAMKLMTALVDVALLVSNNFENAAKQFEAERVKSRDRRASDRLDSLMTKRSELEENMDEIKSMLTYMFKSVFVHRYRDTLPDIRAICMAEIGIWMENYPQNFLDDSYLKYIGWTLHDKIGEVRLRCLQSLLPLYDKEELKGKLELFTSKFKDRIVAMTLDKEFEVSVHAVKLVISILKIHPEILADKDCEIVYELVYSSHRGVAQAAAEFLNVRLFHLTADMEETKTKRGKLRLPNTPLIRDLVQFFIESELHEHGAYLVDSFIDSNEMVRDWECMTDLLLEEPGPNEEVLDNKQESTLIEIMVSSVKQSASGEVPVGRASNRKFTLSSKELKAIQDEKVKLTEHFIVTLPALLEKYQADSEKLANLLAVPQYFDLNLYTTNRQEGNLQALLDKISQVMCMHTGRDVLETCAKTLECLCAEGSATYTRCNIARSNIIENAVNKYKDTIVEWRNLILGEETPNEDDIYNITITLKVLSILYSSHNLNPWDLFKSLFRDVEEAQCKDNVERCLPNEALAYCIEACYFSISWGLYYVENDCETLNVAQAVAELRGNLDSFMSACFELTRDGPTVQIQEAAYQSICDLLIIYSDQLARSESEHIRSLEYKSRMDEHLILDNFVQHYVFSLKQVVAQDETRIEELHKKRNFLACYCKLIVYNIIPTMRAASIFKYYVKCYNEYGDIIKATLGKAREINKVNFAMTLLLSLITVFKSLQEQSDDGVVSKSSQEFIDLKELAKRFALTFGFDALKNRDSVASIHRGGIYFAANKQPDDPVRAPTRLLFLEVLNEFNYKLLKQDKKVIMAFLDKVIPPGMPSSRAEEWQPLILYRNSLLHGETDQAPVATRRAYTRKRRDHDEDDEEEEDEEEHNDPDYRG
;
A
#
# COMPACT_ATOMS: atom_id res chain seq x y z
N MET A 1 12.85 2.03 26.56
CA MET A 1 12.66 0.90 27.50
C MET A 1 11.69 1.34 28.58
N MET A 2 10.48 0.78 28.63
CA MET A 2 9.66 0.55 29.82
C MET A 2 8.49 -0.37 29.43
N ALA A 3 7.99 -1.11 30.40
CA ALA A 3 7.48 -2.47 30.30
C ALA A 3 6.12 -2.64 29.58
N ARG A 4 6.06 -3.64 28.71
CA ARG A 4 4.81 -4.25 28.21
C ARG A 4 4.13 -4.99 29.37
N ARG A 5 3.02 -4.47 29.89
CA ARG A 5 2.11 -5.27 30.72
C ARG A 5 1.21 -6.11 29.82
N GLY A 6 1.32 -7.43 29.96
CA GLY A 6 0.46 -8.40 29.29
C GLY A 6 -0.95 -8.39 29.89
N GLY A 7 -1.96 -8.28 29.04
CA GLY A 7 -3.36 -8.49 29.41
C GLY A 7 -3.63 -9.98 29.64
N LYS A 8 -4.04 -10.32 30.87
CA LYS A 8 -4.50 -11.65 31.25
C LYS A 8 -5.80 -11.99 30.51
N ARG A 9 -5.94 -13.26 30.11
CA ARG A 9 -7.19 -13.88 29.65
C ARG A 9 -8.20 -13.86 30.80
N ILE A 10 -9.39 -13.33 30.57
CA ILE A 10 -10.54 -13.47 31.46
C ILE A 10 -11.28 -14.74 31.04
N ARG A 11 -11.43 -15.70 31.95
CA ARG A 11 -12.35 -16.84 31.81
C ARG A 11 -13.78 -16.31 32.05
N MET A 12 -14.71 -16.70 31.19
CA MET A 12 -16.14 -16.57 31.47
C MET A 12 -16.45 -17.50 32.64
N ASP A 13 -16.85 -16.96 33.78
CA ASP A 13 -17.75 -17.55 34.80
C ASP A 13 -17.58 -16.84 36.16
N ASP A 14 -17.78 -15.51 36.23
CA ASP A 14 -17.99 -14.81 37.50
C ASP A 14 -19.11 -13.76 37.36
N PRO A 15 -20.04 -13.66 38.33
CA PRO A 15 -21.13 -12.68 38.33
C PRO A 15 -20.65 -11.27 38.71
N PRO A 16 -21.36 -10.20 38.28
CA PRO A 16 -20.93 -8.82 38.51
C PRO A 16 -21.18 -8.39 39.97
N PRO A 17 -20.28 -7.57 40.58
CA PRO A 17 -20.56 -6.97 41.88
C PRO A 17 -21.56 -5.81 41.73
N ALA A 18 -22.55 -5.78 42.61
CA ALA A 18 -23.53 -4.69 42.78
C ALA A 18 -22.99 -3.63 43.79
N PRO A 19 -23.59 -2.41 43.83
CA PRO A 19 -22.89 -1.18 44.15
C PRO A 19 -22.89 -0.83 45.64
N GLU A 20 -21.76 -0.35 46.15
CA GLU A 20 -21.69 0.34 47.44
C GLU A 20 -21.75 1.85 47.24
N TYR A 21 -22.80 2.44 47.80
CA TYR A 21 -22.92 3.85 48.10
C TYR A 21 -22.03 4.16 49.31
N ASP A 22 -21.26 5.23 49.25
CA ASP A 22 -21.02 6.02 50.47
C ASP A 22 -20.81 7.50 50.12
N GLU A 23 -21.47 8.31 50.94
CA GLU A 23 -21.68 9.74 50.85
C GLU A 23 -20.97 10.37 52.07
N LEU A 24 -20.53 11.63 51.96
CA LEU A 24 -20.35 12.65 53.02
C LEU A 24 -18.92 13.19 53.35
N HIS A 25 -18.82 14.52 53.15
CA HIS A 25 -18.12 15.57 53.94
C HIS A 25 -16.57 15.61 53.95
N SER A 26 -15.86 16.75 53.97
CA SER A 26 -16.14 18.20 53.97
C SER A 26 -14.82 18.99 53.79
N ASP A 27 -14.89 20.17 53.17
CA ASP A 27 -14.07 21.39 53.29
C ASP A 27 -12.61 21.39 53.80
N ALA A 28 -11.69 21.98 53.01
CA ALA A 28 -10.83 23.11 53.42
C ALA A 28 -10.03 23.73 52.25
N LEU A 29 -9.95 25.06 52.25
CA LEU A 29 -9.22 25.97 51.35
C LEU A 29 -7.68 25.91 51.58
N ASN A 30 -6.86 26.00 50.52
CA ASN A 30 -5.86 27.09 50.34
C ASN A 30 -5.00 26.98 49.06
N GLU A 31 -4.91 28.12 48.37
CA GLU A 31 -3.76 28.78 47.70
C GLU A 31 -2.80 28.01 46.76
N SER A 32 -2.86 28.44 45.49
CA SER A 32 -1.79 28.72 44.51
C SER A 32 -0.47 27.95 44.56
N THR A 33 -0.12 27.31 43.44
CA THR A 33 1.14 27.56 42.70
C THR A 33 1.09 26.90 41.31
N SER A 34 1.62 27.63 40.34
CA SER A 34 1.84 27.24 38.95
C SER A 34 2.76 26.02 38.85
N ASP A 35 2.41 25.05 38.00
CA ASP A 35 3.33 24.59 36.95
C ASP A 35 2.59 23.73 35.92
N ALA A 36 2.90 24.02 34.66
CA ALA A 36 2.36 23.39 33.49
C ALA A 36 2.98 22.00 33.30
N ASP A 37 2.16 20.98 33.08
CA ASP A 37 2.60 19.77 32.39
C ASP A 37 1.44 19.16 31.59
N SER A 38 1.64 19.10 30.28
CA SER A 38 0.70 18.59 29.27
C SER A 38 1.02 17.12 28.98
N PRO A 39 0.03 16.21 28.96
CA PRO A 39 0.27 14.81 28.65
C PRO A 39 0.26 14.54 27.14
N THR A 40 1.43 14.14 26.63
CA THR A 40 1.65 13.04 25.67
C THR A 40 0.75 12.99 24.42
N LYS A 41 1.19 13.67 23.35
CA LYS A 41 0.73 13.47 21.96
C LYS A 41 1.34 12.19 21.36
N ARG A 42 0.52 11.39 20.68
CA ARG A 42 0.90 10.16 19.97
C ARG A 42 0.82 10.45 18.47
N MET A 43 1.97 10.60 17.80
CA MET A 43 2.05 11.14 16.43
C MET A 43 2.22 10.07 15.34
N THR A 44 1.50 10.29 14.25
CA THR A 44 1.49 9.59 12.97
C THR A 44 2.36 10.31 11.93
N ARG A 45 2.84 9.57 10.93
CA ARG A 45 3.95 9.92 10.04
C ARG A 45 3.55 10.72 8.79
N LEU A 46 4.50 11.54 8.33
CA LEU A 46 4.85 11.95 6.94
C LEU A 46 4.40 13.35 6.47
N ARG A 47 5.40 14.25 6.42
CA ARG A 47 5.55 15.33 5.42
C ARG A 47 6.80 15.01 4.58
N ALA A 48 6.71 15.19 3.26
CA ALA A 48 7.87 15.17 2.36
C ALA A 48 7.75 16.33 1.37
N ARG A 49 8.78 17.19 1.37
CA ARG A 49 8.93 18.37 0.53
C ARG A 49 8.88 18.07 -0.97
N GLY A 50 8.28 18.99 -1.72
CA GLY A 50 8.27 19.01 -3.18
C GLY A 50 9.65 19.34 -3.77
N GLY A 51 10.45 18.30 -3.98
CA GLY A 51 11.58 18.30 -4.91
C GLY A 51 11.16 17.80 -6.30
N VAL A 52 11.82 18.34 -7.32
CA VAL A 52 11.70 18.09 -8.77
C VAL A 52 11.23 16.68 -9.16
N ARG A 53 10.35 16.62 -10.17
CA ARG A 53 9.86 15.39 -10.81
C ARG A 53 11.03 14.64 -11.46
N ASP A 54 11.64 13.73 -10.72
CA ASP A 54 12.21 12.51 -11.27
C ASP A 54 11.73 11.34 -10.43
N LYS A 55 10.86 10.53 -11.03
CA LYS A 55 10.44 9.26 -10.47
C LYS A 55 11.70 8.39 -10.29
N PRO A 56 12.07 7.96 -9.08
CA PRO A 56 12.96 6.82 -8.97
C PRO A 56 12.27 5.63 -9.64
N PRO A 57 12.97 4.83 -10.47
CA PRO A 57 12.35 3.65 -11.07
C PRO A 57 11.95 2.70 -9.94
N ILE A 58 10.64 2.53 -9.78
CA ILE A 58 10.06 1.39 -9.07
C ILE A 58 10.54 0.16 -9.83
N ILE A 59 11.42 -0.62 -9.21
CA ILE A 59 11.75 -1.97 -9.64
C ILE A 59 10.51 -2.80 -9.30
N ASP A 60 9.57 -2.90 -10.24
CA ASP A 60 8.55 -3.92 -10.21
C ASP A 60 9.24 -5.27 -10.43
N ASP A 61 9.00 -6.19 -9.49
CA ASP A 61 9.28 -7.62 -9.63
C ASP A 61 8.31 -8.17 -10.69
N ASP A 62 8.66 -8.11 -11.98
CA ASP A 62 8.11 -9.00 -13.01
C ASP A 62 9.09 -9.08 -14.20
N GLU A 63 9.35 -10.31 -14.65
CA GLU A 63 10.32 -10.69 -15.66
C GLU A 63 9.93 -10.21 -17.09
N ASP A 64 10.97 -9.98 -17.89
CA ASP A 64 11.03 -9.98 -19.37
C ASP A 64 10.40 -8.83 -20.19
N GLU A 65 11.29 -7.97 -20.71
CA GLU A 65 11.35 -7.37 -22.07
C GLU A 65 11.70 -5.87 -22.02
N PHE A 66 13.00 -5.51 -22.15
CA PHE A 66 13.39 -4.24 -22.80
C PHE A 66 14.90 -4.19 -23.13
N PHE A 67 15.28 -4.38 -24.40
CA PHE A 67 16.45 -3.76 -25.05
C PHE A 67 16.38 -3.96 -26.57
N ALA A 68 16.02 -2.90 -27.33
CA ALA A 68 16.52 -2.61 -28.69
C ALA A 68 16.02 -1.23 -29.18
N PRO A 69 16.91 -0.32 -29.66
CA PRO A 69 16.49 0.91 -30.32
C PRO A 69 16.38 0.71 -31.84
N VAL A 70 15.27 1.11 -32.46
CA VAL A 70 15.15 1.23 -33.92
C VAL A 70 14.98 2.69 -34.31
N SER A 71 16.00 3.23 -34.98
CA SER A 71 16.05 4.55 -35.59
C SER A 71 14.92 4.76 -36.61
N ARG A 72 14.10 5.80 -36.46
CA ARG A 72 13.09 6.21 -37.46
C ARG A 72 13.68 7.25 -38.42
N LYS A 73 13.84 6.88 -39.70
CA LYS A 73 14.04 7.83 -40.81
C LYS A 73 12.70 8.39 -41.30
N ARG A 74 12.61 9.72 -41.42
CA ARG A 74 11.50 10.49 -42.02
C ARG A 74 11.25 10.11 -43.49
N LYS A 75 9.97 10.05 -43.91
CA LYS A 75 9.56 10.20 -45.31
C LYS A 75 8.37 11.15 -45.46
N THR A 76 8.48 11.99 -46.49
CA THR A 76 7.62 13.08 -46.95
C THR A 76 6.27 12.61 -47.54
N PRO A 77 5.25 13.50 -47.64
CA PRO A 77 3.88 13.13 -48.00
C PRO A 77 3.57 13.33 -49.49
N GLN A 78 2.74 12.45 -50.09
CA GLN A 78 2.07 12.75 -51.37
C GLN A 78 0.67 12.12 -51.51
N ALA A 79 -0.28 13.04 -51.76
CA ALA A 79 -1.51 13.07 -52.57
C ALA A 79 -2.58 11.93 -52.55
N ARG A 80 -3.81 12.34 -52.22
CA ARG A 80 -5.11 11.66 -52.42
C ARG A 80 -5.62 11.79 -53.87
N LYS A 81 -6.31 10.76 -54.39
CA LYS A 81 -7.33 10.83 -55.47
C LYS A 81 -8.39 9.69 -55.34
N PRO A 82 -9.58 9.80 -55.98
CA PRO A 82 -10.92 9.56 -55.38
C PRO A 82 -11.62 8.24 -55.86
N PRO A 83 -12.90 7.95 -55.49
CA PRO A 83 -13.45 6.58 -55.44
C PRO A 83 -14.19 6.15 -56.72
N ALA A 84 -14.20 4.84 -57.01
CA ALA A 84 -15.17 4.24 -57.93
C ALA A 84 -15.44 2.74 -57.66
N GLU A 85 -16.72 2.47 -57.40
CA GLU A 85 -17.61 1.36 -57.78
C GLU A 85 -17.29 -0.14 -57.59
N ARG A 86 -18.31 -0.81 -57.05
CA ARG A 86 -18.52 -2.25 -56.83
C ARG A 86 -18.47 -3.06 -58.14
N LYS A 87 -17.79 -4.22 -58.09
CA LYS A 87 -18.15 -5.41 -58.87
C LYS A 87 -18.03 -6.68 -58.04
N GLU A 88 -18.91 -7.62 -58.37
CA GLU A 88 -19.32 -8.80 -57.61
C GLU A 88 -18.28 -9.91 -57.45
N ARG A 89 -18.66 -10.76 -56.49
CA ARG A 89 -18.01 -11.86 -55.78
C ARG A 89 -17.64 -13.04 -56.68
N ILE A 90 -16.41 -13.55 -56.52
CA ILE A 90 -16.06 -14.96 -56.78
C ILE A 90 -15.37 -15.49 -55.52
N GLU A 91 -15.97 -16.51 -54.91
CA GLU A 91 -15.52 -17.11 -53.66
C GLU A 91 -14.21 -17.89 -53.82
N ARG A 92 -13.27 -17.66 -52.90
CA ARG A 92 -12.09 -18.51 -52.63
C ARG A 92 -12.17 -19.03 -51.19
N PRO A 93 -11.71 -20.26 -50.93
CA PRO A 93 -12.03 -20.98 -49.71
C PRO A 93 -11.32 -20.38 -48.49
N ARG A 94 -12.04 -20.32 -47.37
CA ARG A 94 -11.52 -19.89 -46.06
C ARG A 94 -10.48 -20.91 -45.59
N LYS A 95 -9.29 -20.41 -45.21
CA LYS A 95 -8.37 -21.11 -44.32
C LYS A 95 -9.01 -21.22 -42.95
N GLU A 96 -9.02 -22.43 -42.41
CA GLU A 96 -9.48 -22.75 -41.05
C GLU A 96 -8.63 -22.02 -39.99
N PRO A 97 -9.24 -21.54 -38.90
CA PRO A 97 -8.51 -21.11 -37.72
C PRO A 97 -8.02 -22.35 -36.95
N VAL A 98 -6.73 -22.38 -36.61
CA VAL A 98 -6.15 -23.38 -35.70
C VAL A 98 -6.68 -23.11 -34.29
N GLU A 99 -7.58 -23.96 -33.81
CA GLU A 99 -8.17 -23.90 -32.46
C GLU A 99 -7.30 -24.60 -31.38
N LYS A 100 -7.13 -23.90 -30.24
CA LYS A 100 -7.34 -24.31 -28.84
C LYS A 100 -7.00 -25.73 -28.31
N ALA A 101 -6.23 -26.56 -29.00
CA ALA A 101 -5.98 -27.94 -28.55
C ALA A 101 -5.21 -28.09 -27.21
N HIS A 102 -4.53 -27.04 -26.72
CA HIS A 102 -3.69 -27.16 -25.52
C HIS A 102 -4.41 -26.87 -24.18
N HIS A 103 -5.60 -26.24 -24.20
CA HIS A 103 -6.42 -26.03 -23.00
C HIS A 103 -7.43 -27.16 -22.76
N GLU A 104 -7.97 -27.78 -23.81
CA GLU A 104 -8.94 -28.88 -23.69
C GLU A 104 -8.33 -30.15 -23.10
N ARG A 105 -7.03 -30.42 -23.32
CA ARG A 105 -6.36 -31.61 -22.76
C ARG A 105 -6.18 -31.57 -21.25
N ILE A 106 -6.11 -30.38 -20.63
CA ILE A 106 -5.92 -30.23 -19.17
C ILE A 106 -7.26 -30.29 -18.42
N ASP A 107 -8.37 -29.88 -19.06
CA ASP A 107 -9.72 -29.93 -18.47
C ASP A 107 -10.27 -31.37 -18.40
N ASN A 108 -9.95 -32.25 -19.35
CA ASN A 108 -10.43 -33.64 -19.38
C ASN A 108 -9.79 -34.55 -18.31
N GLU A 109 -8.56 -34.30 -17.85
CA GLU A 109 -7.92 -35.10 -16.79
C GLU A 109 -8.48 -34.81 -15.38
N ARG A 110 -9.27 -33.73 -15.23
CA ARG A 110 -9.82 -33.27 -13.94
C ARG A 110 -11.32 -33.51 -13.81
N GLU A 111 -11.90 -34.33 -14.68
CA GLU A 111 -13.33 -34.55 -14.72
C GLU A 111 -13.77 -35.55 -13.63
N ILE A 112 -14.70 -35.11 -12.78
CA ILE A 112 -15.18 -35.89 -11.61
C ILE A 112 -16.09 -37.05 -12.05
N THR A 113 -16.72 -36.93 -13.21
CA THR A 113 -17.59 -37.97 -13.78
C THR A 113 -17.47 -37.98 -15.29
N THR A 114 -17.35 -39.16 -15.87
CA THR A 114 -17.38 -39.38 -17.33
C THR A 114 -18.81 -39.56 -17.86
N ASP A 115 -19.82 -39.51 -16.99
CA ASP A 115 -21.22 -39.63 -17.37
C ASP A 115 -21.79 -38.26 -17.77
N GLU A 116 -21.91 -38.05 -19.08
CA GLU A 116 -22.47 -36.83 -19.68
C GLU A 116 -23.96 -36.61 -19.34
N ASN A 117 -24.67 -37.67 -18.94
CA ASN A 117 -26.07 -37.58 -18.53
C ASN A 117 -26.23 -37.22 -17.05
N SER A 118 -25.14 -37.19 -16.28
CA SER A 118 -25.19 -36.84 -14.86
C SER A 118 -25.57 -35.36 -14.68
N LEU A 119 -26.39 -35.08 -13.66
CA LEU A 119 -26.78 -33.71 -13.32
C LEU A 119 -25.58 -32.79 -13.09
N TYR A 120 -24.48 -33.31 -12.52
CA TYR A 120 -23.25 -32.55 -12.30
C TYR A 120 -22.64 -32.08 -13.62
N TYR A 121 -22.49 -32.99 -14.59
CA TYR A 121 -21.95 -32.65 -15.91
C TYR A 121 -22.85 -31.63 -16.62
N ILE A 122 -24.16 -31.85 -16.60
CA ILE A 122 -25.15 -30.94 -17.21
C ILE A 122 -25.07 -29.54 -16.58
N VAL A 123 -25.08 -29.41 -15.25
CA VAL A 123 -25.04 -28.10 -14.56
C VAL A 123 -23.72 -27.36 -14.80
N ARG A 124 -22.62 -28.10 -14.99
CA ARG A 124 -21.28 -27.54 -15.28
C ARG A 124 -21.12 -27.08 -16.72
N HIS A 125 -21.53 -27.90 -17.69
CA HIS A 125 -21.21 -27.69 -19.11
C HIS A 125 -22.38 -27.13 -19.94
N SER A 126 -23.62 -27.27 -19.48
CA SER A 126 -24.79 -26.88 -20.27
C SER A 126 -24.89 -25.37 -20.46
N LYS A 127 -25.40 -25.00 -21.65
CA LYS A 127 -25.82 -23.62 -21.98
C LYS A 127 -27.32 -23.41 -21.75
N ASN A 128 -28.06 -24.45 -21.38
CA ASN A 128 -29.49 -24.36 -21.12
C ASN A 128 -29.73 -23.54 -19.83
N PRO A 129 -30.83 -22.76 -19.77
CA PRO A 129 -31.24 -22.12 -18.53
C PRO A 129 -31.45 -23.16 -17.41
N ILE A 130 -31.00 -22.84 -16.19
CA ILE A 130 -31.11 -23.74 -15.03
C ILE A 130 -32.55 -24.20 -14.79
N ALA A 131 -33.54 -23.32 -14.97
CA ALA A 131 -34.95 -23.66 -14.88
C ALA A 131 -35.36 -24.84 -15.79
N SER A 132 -34.85 -24.89 -17.02
CA SER A 132 -35.15 -25.98 -17.95
C SER A 132 -34.53 -27.31 -17.51
N ILE A 133 -33.36 -27.27 -16.87
CA ILE A 133 -32.69 -28.47 -16.33
C ILE A 133 -33.49 -29.00 -15.14
N VAL A 134 -33.96 -28.10 -14.27
CA VAL A 134 -34.82 -28.45 -13.14
C VAL A 134 -36.16 -29.03 -13.62
N ASP A 135 -36.82 -28.41 -14.60
CA ASP A 135 -38.09 -28.93 -15.17
C ASP A 135 -37.93 -30.35 -15.74
N GLN A 136 -36.81 -30.61 -16.41
CA GLN A 136 -36.49 -31.94 -16.93
C GLN A 136 -36.30 -32.95 -15.79
N TRP A 137 -35.58 -32.57 -14.72
CA TRP A 137 -35.41 -33.41 -13.54
C TRP A 137 -36.74 -33.65 -12.80
N ILE A 138 -37.60 -32.64 -12.69
CA ILE A 138 -38.96 -32.77 -12.13
C ILE A 138 -39.79 -33.76 -12.97
N GLY A 139 -39.65 -33.72 -14.29
CA GLY A 139 -40.26 -34.70 -15.19
C GLY A 139 -39.82 -36.13 -14.89
N GLN A 140 -38.52 -36.34 -14.65
CA GLN A 140 -37.97 -37.64 -14.23
C GLN A 140 -38.50 -38.07 -12.86
N TYR A 141 -38.58 -37.15 -11.90
CA TYR A 141 -39.13 -37.41 -10.57
C TYR A 141 -40.59 -37.85 -10.59
N LYS A 142 -41.41 -37.24 -11.46
CA LYS A 142 -42.81 -37.67 -11.67
C LYS A 142 -42.92 -39.06 -12.32
N GLY A 143 -41.93 -39.45 -13.11
CA GLY A 143 -41.85 -40.79 -13.72
C GLY A 143 -41.40 -41.88 -12.75
N ASN A 144 -40.27 -41.65 -12.07
CA ASN A 144 -39.74 -42.52 -11.01
C ASN A 144 -39.03 -41.69 -9.93
N ARG A 145 -39.66 -41.59 -8.75
CA ARG A 145 -39.18 -40.77 -7.63
C ARG A 145 -37.86 -41.28 -7.05
N GLU A 146 -37.67 -42.60 -7.01
CA GLU A 146 -36.49 -43.24 -6.43
C GLU A 146 -35.25 -42.97 -7.28
N THR A 147 -35.32 -43.25 -8.59
CA THR A 147 -34.20 -43.03 -9.52
C THR A 147 -33.82 -41.54 -9.61
N ALA A 148 -34.81 -40.64 -9.65
CA ALA A 148 -34.56 -39.21 -9.71
C ALA A 148 -33.92 -38.67 -8.43
N LEU A 149 -34.31 -39.20 -7.26
CA LEU A 149 -33.69 -38.85 -5.97
C LEU A 149 -32.23 -39.29 -5.94
N VAL A 150 -31.90 -40.51 -6.39
CA VAL A 150 -30.50 -40.99 -6.45
C VAL A 150 -29.65 -40.09 -7.34
N ALA A 151 -30.16 -39.67 -8.49
CA ALA A 151 -29.46 -38.74 -9.37
C ALA A 151 -29.17 -37.38 -8.68
N LEU A 152 -30.11 -36.88 -7.87
CA LEU A 152 -29.94 -35.64 -7.11
C LEU A 152 -28.96 -35.82 -5.93
N MET A 153 -28.98 -36.95 -5.24
CA MET A 153 -28.00 -37.26 -4.19
C MET A 153 -26.58 -37.36 -4.76
N GLN A 154 -26.44 -38.05 -5.91
CA GLN A 154 -25.17 -38.15 -6.63
C GLN A 154 -24.66 -36.79 -7.10
N PHE A 155 -25.55 -35.88 -7.50
CA PHE A 155 -25.18 -34.51 -7.85
C PHE A 155 -24.44 -33.79 -6.71
N PHE A 156 -24.93 -33.88 -5.47
CA PHE A 156 -24.28 -33.25 -4.31
C PHE A 156 -22.93 -33.89 -3.97
N ILE A 157 -22.81 -35.22 -4.12
CA ILE A 157 -21.55 -35.95 -3.92
C ILE A 157 -20.51 -35.55 -4.98
N ASN A 158 -20.89 -35.51 -6.26
CA ASN A 158 -20.01 -35.09 -7.36
C ASN A 158 -19.62 -33.61 -7.24
N ALA A 159 -20.56 -32.75 -6.82
CA ALA A 159 -20.26 -31.33 -6.57
C ALA A 159 -19.23 -31.12 -5.46
N SER A 160 -19.09 -32.11 -4.57
CA SER A 160 -18.07 -32.14 -3.51
C SER A 160 -16.72 -32.66 -4.00
N GLY A 161 -16.58 -33.04 -5.28
CA GLY A 161 -15.33 -33.61 -5.83
C GLY A 161 -15.22 -35.13 -5.72
N CYS A 162 -16.16 -35.79 -5.04
CA CYS A 162 -16.12 -37.24 -4.89
C CYS A 162 -16.46 -37.93 -6.21
N LYS A 163 -15.63 -38.90 -6.61
CA LYS A 163 -15.84 -39.76 -7.79
C LYS A 163 -16.66 -41.03 -7.48
N GLY A 164 -16.91 -41.30 -6.20
CA GLY A 164 -17.70 -42.45 -5.75
C GLY A 164 -19.13 -42.41 -6.28
N LYS A 165 -19.71 -43.59 -6.51
CA LYS A 165 -21.07 -43.74 -7.06
C LYS A 165 -22.00 -44.40 -6.06
N ILE A 166 -23.18 -43.81 -5.86
CA ILE A 166 -24.28 -44.43 -5.12
C ILE A 166 -24.82 -45.59 -5.96
N SER A 167 -24.99 -46.76 -5.33
CA SER A 167 -25.54 -47.96 -5.99
C SER A 167 -26.97 -47.73 -6.47
N GLU A 168 -27.39 -48.37 -7.57
CA GLU A 168 -28.78 -48.32 -8.06
C GLU A 168 -29.73 -49.18 -7.20
N ASP A 169 -29.19 -50.17 -6.47
CA ASP A 169 -29.93 -51.08 -5.58
C ASP A 169 -30.05 -50.55 -4.13
N ILE A 170 -30.55 -49.32 -3.94
CA ILE A 170 -30.77 -48.78 -2.58
C ILE A 170 -32.01 -49.41 -1.95
N GLN A 171 -31.87 -49.92 -0.72
CA GLN A 171 -33.01 -50.39 0.08
C GLN A 171 -33.67 -49.21 0.80
N TYR A 172 -35.00 -49.18 0.81
CA TYR A 172 -35.80 -48.18 1.51
C TYR A 172 -36.25 -48.69 2.89
N PRO A 173 -36.13 -47.89 3.97
CA PRO A 173 -35.66 -46.50 4.03
C PRO A 173 -34.15 -46.34 3.81
N VAL A 174 -33.75 -45.24 3.16
CA VAL A 174 -32.35 -44.98 2.76
C VAL A 174 -31.45 -44.76 3.99
N ASP A 175 -30.43 -45.59 4.17
CA ASP A 175 -29.38 -45.38 5.16
C ASP A 175 -28.34 -44.37 4.65
N HIS A 176 -28.61 -43.09 4.93
CA HIS A 176 -27.74 -41.97 4.56
C HIS A 176 -26.37 -42.07 5.22
N THR A 177 -26.27 -42.62 6.44
CA THR A 177 -25.00 -42.77 7.17
C THR A 177 -24.10 -43.78 6.48
N ALA A 178 -24.64 -44.92 6.04
CA ALA A 178 -23.90 -45.91 5.27
C ALA A 178 -23.41 -45.35 3.92
N ILE A 179 -24.24 -44.57 3.23
CA ILE A 179 -23.86 -43.90 1.97
C ILE A 179 -22.70 -42.94 2.21
N ILE A 180 -22.80 -42.04 3.20
CA ILE A 180 -21.76 -41.04 3.47
C ILE A 180 -20.44 -41.71 3.87
N ARG A 181 -20.49 -42.76 4.70
CA ARG A 181 -19.30 -43.53 5.08
C ARG A 181 -18.63 -44.15 3.86
N ARG A 182 -19.41 -44.81 2.99
CA ARG A 182 -18.89 -45.41 1.75
C ARG A 182 -18.30 -44.35 0.82
N MET A 183 -18.99 -43.22 0.62
CA MET A 183 -18.49 -42.13 -0.22
C MET A 183 -17.26 -41.43 0.37
N THR A 184 -17.06 -41.51 1.69
CA THR A 184 -15.85 -41.05 2.39
C THR A 184 -14.70 -42.02 2.19
N GLU A 185 -14.96 -43.34 2.23
CA GLU A 185 -13.97 -44.38 1.92
C GLU A 185 -13.56 -44.36 0.43
N GLU A 186 -14.49 -44.05 -0.48
CA GLU A 186 -14.26 -43.88 -1.92
C GLU A 186 -13.76 -42.47 -2.30
N PHE A 187 -13.56 -41.57 -1.32
CA PHE A 187 -13.04 -40.22 -1.56
C PHE A 187 -11.52 -40.28 -1.81
N ASP A 188 -11.14 -40.62 -3.03
CA ASP A 188 -9.74 -40.69 -3.45
C ASP A 188 -9.27 -39.33 -3.99
N GLU A 189 -8.66 -38.51 -3.12
CA GLU A 189 -8.07 -37.25 -3.54
C GLU A 189 -6.69 -37.01 -2.91
N GLU A 190 -5.64 -37.17 -3.72
CA GLU A 190 -4.26 -36.75 -3.43
C GLU A 190 -4.12 -35.20 -3.35
N SER A 191 -5.16 -34.47 -3.74
CA SER A 191 -5.20 -33.00 -3.83
C SER A 191 -6.24 -32.42 -2.88
N GLY A 192 -5.97 -31.26 -2.27
CA GLY A 192 -6.92 -30.58 -1.37
C GLY A 192 -7.93 -29.67 -2.08
N GLU A 193 -8.07 -29.75 -3.41
CA GLU A 193 -8.92 -28.88 -4.24
C GLU A 193 -10.20 -29.60 -4.68
N TYR A 194 -11.36 -28.97 -4.48
CA TYR A 194 -12.67 -29.49 -4.93
C TYR A 194 -13.48 -28.40 -5.65
N PRO A 195 -14.51 -28.75 -6.47
CA PRO A 195 -15.14 -27.85 -7.44
C PRO A 195 -15.52 -26.44 -6.98
N LEU A 196 -15.95 -26.29 -5.72
CA LEU A 196 -16.43 -25.01 -5.19
C LEU A 196 -15.33 -24.06 -4.68
N ILE A 197 -14.09 -24.54 -4.55
CA ILE A 197 -12.92 -23.72 -4.14
C ILE A 197 -11.89 -23.57 -5.27
N MET A 198 -12.08 -24.25 -6.40
CA MET A 198 -11.20 -24.12 -7.55
C MET A 198 -11.23 -22.70 -8.14
N THR A 199 -10.05 -22.19 -8.47
CA THR A 199 -9.91 -20.86 -9.08
C THR A 199 -10.11 -20.92 -10.58
N GLY A 200 -10.83 -19.95 -11.16
CA GLY A 200 -11.04 -19.82 -12.60
C GLY A 200 -12.47 -19.41 -12.96
N THR A 201 -12.65 -18.80 -14.13
CA THR A 201 -13.96 -18.29 -14.56
C THR A 201 -15.00 -19.40 -14.70
N GLN A 202 -14.60 -20.58 -15.19
CA GLN A 202 -15.50 -21.73 -15.32
C GLN A 202 -15.99 -22.24 -13.95
N TRP A 203 -15.11 -22.35 -12.97
CA TRP A 203 -15.46 -22.80 -11.61
C TRP A 203 -16.31 -21.80 -10.84
N LYS A 204 -16.06 -20.49 -11.01
CA LYS A 204 -16.96 -19.44 -10.51
C LYS A 204 -18.36 -19.56 -11.12
N LYS A 205 -18.45 -19.82 -12.43
CA LYS A 205 -19.73 -20.05 -13.10
C LYS A 205 -20.43 -21.30 -12.57
N PHE A 206 -19.71 -22.42 -12.38
CA PHE A 206 -20.26 -23.64 -11.80
C PHE A 206 -20.81 -23.40 -10.38
N LYS A 207 -20.06 -22.69 -9.51
CA LYS A 207 -20.53 -22.33 -8.16
C LYS A 207 -21.84 -21.55 -8.19
N ASN A 208 -21.98 -20.59 -9.12
CA ASN A 208 -23.23 -19.84 -9.29
C ASN A 208 -24.36 -20.76 -9.79
N ASN A 209 -24.12 -21.52 -10.86
CA ASN A 209 -25.08 -22.48 -11.40
C ASN A 209 -25.55 -23.50 -10.35
N PHE A 210 -24.65 -23.98 -9.49
CA PHE A 210 -24.96 -24.88 -8.38
C PHE A 210 -25.93 -24.24 -7.39
N CYS A 211 -25.66 -23.00 -6.97
CA CYS A 211 -26.55 -22.25 -6.09
C CYS A 211 -27.92 -22.01 -6.72
N ASP A 212 -27.93 -21.58 -7.99
CA ASP A 212 -29.15 -21.30 -8.75
C ASP A 212 -29.98 -22.56 -8.95
N PHE A 213 -29.34 -23.72 -9.19
CA PHE A 213 -30.02 -25.01 -9.34
C PHE A 213 -30.77 -25.40 -8.06
N VAL A 214 -30.12 -25.35 -6.90
CA VAL A 214 -30.74 -25.69 -5.61
C VAL A 214 -31.93 -24.76 -5.32
N GLN A 215 -31.78 -23.46 -5.55
CA GLN A 215 -32.87 -22.50 -5.32
C GLN A 215 -34.03 -22.69 -6.30
N THR A 216 -33.73 -22.90 -7.58
CA THR A 216 -34.76 -23.08 -8.63
C THR A 216 -35.53 -24.38 -8.44
N LEU A 217 -34.86 -25.44 -7.98
CA LEU A 217 -35.49 -26.72 -7.64
C LEU A 217 -36.63 -26.55 -6.63
N VAL A 218 -36.37 -25.89 -5.50
CA VAL A 218 -37.39 -25.64 -4.47
C VAL A 218 -38.52 -24.76 -5.03
N LYS A 219 -38.17 -23.69 -5.76
CA LYS A 219 -39.16 -22.77 -6.34
C LYS A 219 -40.09 -23.44 -7.34
N GLN A 220 -39.62 -24.36 -8.18
CA GLN A 220 -40.49 -25.08 -9.12
C GLN A 220 -41.32 -26.19 -8.44
N CYS A 221 -40.85 -26.72 -7.32
CA CYS A 221 -41.56 -27.74 -6.54
C CYS A 221 -42.58 -27.17 -5.52
N GLN A 222 -42.63 -25.85 -5.33
CA GLN A 222 -43.28 -25.17 -4.20
C GLN A 222 -44.80 -25.39 -4.02
N TYR A 223 -45.51 -25.86 -5.04
CA TYR A 223 -46.97 -26.04 -5.01
C TYR A 223 -47.41 -27.50 -4.81
N SER A 224 -46.48 -28.47 -4.83
CA SER A 224 -46.85 -29.89 -4.73
C SER A 224 -45.74 -30.76 -4.16
N ILE A 225 -44.63 -30.90 -4.88
CA ILE A 225 -43.58 -31.89 -4.60
C ILE A 225 -42.90 -31.64 -3.24
N ILE A 226 -42.79 -30.39 -2.77
CA ILE A 226 -42.16 -30.11 -1.47
C ILE A 226 -42.93 -30.66 -0.26
N TYR A 227 -44.22 -30.98 -0.42
CA TYR A 227 -45.09 -31.50 0.64
C TYR A 227 -45.36 -33.01 0.51
N ASP A 228 -44.59 -33.72 -0.33
CA ASP A 228 -44.82 -35.14 -0.62
C ASP A 228 -44.21 -36.12 0.41
N GLN A 229 -43.61 -35.58 1.48
CA GLN A 229 -42.95 -36.32 2.56
C GLN A 229 -41.88 -37.32 2.08
N PHE A 230 -41.28 -37.05 0.91
CA PHE A 230 -40.26 -37.93 0.34
C PHE A 230 -39.05 -37.15 -0.14
N LEU A 231 -39.20 -36.17 -1.03
CA LEU A 231 -38.06 -35.48 -1.64
C LEU A 231 -37.25 -34.70 -0.60
N MET A 232 -37.92 -33.81 0.13
CA MET A 232 -37.25 -32.88 1.04
C MET A 232 -36.65 -33.62 2.24
N ASP A 233 -37.32 -34.63 2.78
CA ASP A 233 -36.82 -35.42 3.91
C ASP A 233 -35.49 -36.13 3.58
N ASN A 234 -35.40 -36.77 2.41
CA ASN A 234 -34.16 -37.43 1.99
C ASN A 234 -33.05 -36.42 1.65
N VAL A 235 -33.37 -35.33 0.94
CA VAL A 235 -32.37 -34.29 0.63
C VAL A 235 -31.84 -33.61 1.89
N ILE A 236 -32.73 -33.23 2.82
CA ILE A 236 -32.36 -32.62 4.09
C ILE A 236 -31.55 -33.60 4.95
N SER A 237 -31.94 -34.86 5.03
CA SER A 237 -31.21 -35.91 5.76
C SER A 237 -29.79 -36.08 5.20
N LEU A 238 -29.65 -36.22 3.87
CA LEU A 238 -28.34 -36.34 3.22
C LEU A 238 -27.46 -35.12 3.48
N LEU A 239 -27.98 -33.91 3.25
CA LEU A 239 -27.22 -32.68 3.43
C LEU A 239 -26.81 -32.46 4.88
N THR A 240 -27.68 -32.81 5.83
CA THR A 240 -27.38 -32.76 7.26
C THR A 240 -26.21 -33.70 7.57
N GLY A 241 -26.25 -34.96 7.13
CA GLY A 241 -25.16 -35.92 7.34
C GLY A 241 -23.85 -35.50 6.68
N LEU A 242 -23.89 -35.02 5.42
CA LEU A 242 -22.69 -34.53 4.73
C LEU A 242 -22.11 -33.28 5.40
N SER A 243 -22.94 -32.42 5.97
CA SER A 243 -22.52 -31.22 6.71
C SER A 243 -21.84 -31.53 8.05
N ASP A 244 -22.02 -32.73 8.58
CA ASP A 244 -21.34 -33.22 9.79
C ASP A 244 -20.09 -34.06 9.47
N SER A 245 -19.82 -34.32 8.18
CA SER A 245 -18.63 -35.07 7.76
C SER A 245 -17.34 -34.35 8.15
N GLN A 246 -16.32 -35.13 8.54
CA GLN A 246 -14.96 -34.61 8.76
C GLN A 246 -14.29 -34.20 7.45
N VAL A 247 -14.71 -34.76 6.32
CA VAL A 247 -14.20 -34.40 4.98
C VAL A 247 -14.62 -32.97 4.66
N ARG A 248 -13.63 -32.09 4.51
CA ARG A 248 -13.83 -30.66 4.21
C ARG A 248 -14.73 -30.45 2.99
N ALA A 249 -14.52 -31.20 1.91
CA ALA A 249 -15.21 -31.00 0.65
C ALA A 249 -16.72 -31.30 0.76
N PHE A 250 -17.10 -32.40 1.41
CA PHE A 250 -18.49 -32.71 1.74
C PHE A 250 -19.09 -31.66 2.66
N ARG A 251 -18.41 -31.34 3.76
CA ARG A 251 -18.93 -30.40 4.75
C ARG A 251 -19.20 -29.02 4.16
N HIS A 252 -18.27 -28.49 3.37
CA HIS A 252 -18.41 -27.19 2.71
C HIS A 252 -19.53 -27.19 1.66
N THR A 253 -19.55 -28.19 0.78
CA THR A 253 -20.53 -28.28 -0.32
C THR A 253 -21.95 -28.48 0.20
N ALA A 254 -22.12 -29.40 1.16
CA ALA A 254 -23.41 -29.67 1.77
C ALA A 254 -23.92 -28.48 2.57
N THR A 255 -23.04 -27.77 3.30
CA THR A 255 -23.45 -26.53 3.98
C THR A 255 -23.92 -25.48 2.98
N LEU A 256 -23.19 -25.25 1.87
CA LEU A 256 -23.63 -24.30 0.85
C LEU A 256 -25.00 -24.68 0.26
N ALA A 257 -25.18 -25.96 -0.10
CA ALA A 257 -26.45 -26.47 -0.59
C ALA A 257 -27.57 -26.28 0.43
N ALA A 258 -27.34 -26.67 1.69
CA ALA A 258 -28.32 -26.54 2.77
C ALA A 258 -28.72 -25.09 3.00
N MET A 259 -27.76 -24.15 3.04
CA MET A 259 -28.10 -22.73 3.22
C MET A 259 -28.90 -22.19 2.03
N LYS A 260 -28.52 -22.54 0.79
CA LYS A 260 -29.29 -22.13 -0.41
C LYS A 260 -30.68 -22.75 -0.46
N LEU A 261 -30.82 -23.99 0.02
CA LEU A 261 -32.10 -24.68 0.16
C LEU A 261 -32.99 -23.95 1.18
N MET A 262 -32.44 -23.60 2.35
CA MET A 262 -33.14 -22.80 3.36
C MET A 262 -33.57 -21.45 2.79
N THR A 263 -32.70 -20.73 2.07
CA THR A 263 -33.06 -19.44 1.43
C THR A 263 -34.26 -19.59 0.51
N ALA A 264 -34.32 -20.65 -0.31
CA ALA A 264 -35.47 -20.90 -1.16
C ALA A 264 -36.73 -21.28 -0.37
N LEU A 265 -36.60 -22.04 0.73
CA LEU A 265 -37.73 -22.34 1.62
C LEU A 265 -38.26 -21.09 2.34
N VAL A 266 -37.40 -20.13 2.68
CA VAL A 266 -37.83 -18.82 3.23
C VAL A 266 -38.67 -18.06 2.20
N ASP A 267 -38.26 -18.02 0.93
CA ASP A 267 -39.06 -17.40 -0.14
C ASP A 267 -40.44 -18.08 -0.28
N VAL A 268 -40.49 -19.42 -0.21
CA VAL A 268 -41.76 -20.17 -0.26
C VAL A 268 -42.60 -19.90 0.98
N ALA A 269 -42.01 -19.88 2.17
CA ALA A 269 -42.72 -19.54 3.42
C ALA A 269 -43.35 -18.14 3.33
N LEU A 270 -42.63 -17.15 2.81
CA LEU A 270 -43.17 -15.81 2.60
C LEU A 270 -44.36 -15.83 1.61
N LEU A 271 -44.24 -16.57 0.51
CA LEU A 271 -45.34 -16.71 -0.46
C LEU A 271 -46.58 -17.37 0.17
N VAL A 272 -46.40 -18.47 0.90
CA VAL A 272 -47.49 -19.17 1.59
C VAL A 272 -48.12 -18.25 2.65
N SER A 273 -47.33 -17.44 3.37
CA SER A 273 -47.81 -16.47 4.36
C SER A 273 -48.72 -15.43 3.71
N ASN A 274 -48.28 -14.86 2.59
CA ASN A 274 -49.05 -13.86 1.84
C ASN A 274 -50.36 -14.47 1.29
N ASN A 275 -50.30 -15.71 0.79
CA ASN A 275 -51.48 -16.43 0.32
C ASN A 275 -52.45 -16.75 1.45
N PHE A 276 -51.94 -17.13 2.63
CA PHE A 276 -52.74 -17.37 3.82
C PHE A 276 -53.47 -16.11 4.27
N GLU A 277 -52.77 -14.96 4.36
CA GLU A 277 -53.40 -13.68 4.71
C GLU A 277 -54.49 -13.27 3.70
N ASN A 278 -54.24 -13.46 2.40
CA ASN A 278 -55.22 -13.18 1.36
C ASN A 278 -56.46 -14.08 1.49
N ALA A 279 -56.26 -15.37 1.74
CA ALA A 279 -57.34 -16.32 1.98
C ALA A 279 -58.13 -15.96 3.25
N ALA A 280 -57.44 -15.59 4.34
CA ALA A 280 -58.05 -15.17 5.60
C ALA A 280 -58.90 -13.90 5.44
N LYS A 281 -58.39 -12.89 4.72
CA LYS A 281 -59.15 -11.66 4.39
C LYS A 281 -60.38 -11.95 3.55
N GLN A 282 -60.26 -12.81 2.54
CA GLN A 282 -61.40 -13.23 1.70
C GLN A 282 -62.44 -14.01 2.49
N PHE A 283 -62.01 -14.90 3.37
CA PHE A 283 -62.88 -15.64 4.28
C PHE A 283 -63.65 -14.69 5.20
N GLU A 284 -62.98 -13.73 5.83
CA GLU A 284 -63.62 -12.75 6.71
C GLU A 284 -64.62 -11.86 5.96
N ALA A 285 -64.24 -11.37 4.78
CA ALA A 285 -65.11 -10.56 3.93
C ALA A 285 -66.38 -11.31 3.49
N GLU A 286 -66.29 -12.62 3.24
CA GLU A 286 -67.45 -13.45 2.92
C GLU A 286 -68.28 -13.76 4.18
N ARG A 287 -67.63 -13.95 5.34
CA ARG A 287 -68.28 -14.23 6.63
C ARG A 287 -69.16 -13.07 7.11
N VAL A 288 -68.72 -11.83 6.94
CA VAL A 288 -69.42 -10.61 7.40
C VAL A 288 -70.67 -10.28 6.54
N LYS A 289 -70.81 -10.86 5.34
CA LYS A 289 -71.99 -10.64 4.49
C LYS A 289 -73.28 -11.09 5.17
N SER A 290 -74.37 -10.38 4.88
CA SER A 290 -75.73 -10.73 5.34
C SER A 290 -76.11 -12.13 4.85
N ARG A 291 -76.96 -12.83 5.62
CA ARG A 291 -77.31 -14.25 5.38
C ARG A 291 -77.89 -14.51 3.98
N ASP A 292 -78.55 -13.51 3.38
CA ASP A 292 -79.13 -13.60 2.03
C ASP A 292 -78.12 -13.33 0.90
N ARG A 293 -76.93 -12.79 1.21
CA ARG A 293 -75.86 -12.46 0.24
C ARG A 293 -74.58 -13.28 0.45
N ARG A 294 -74.59 -14.19 1.43
CA ARG A 294 -73.47 -15.06 1.80
C ARG A 294 -73.53 -16.34 0.99
N ALA A 295 -72.47 -16.66 0.26
CA ALA A 295 -72.36 -17.93 -0.45
C ALA A 295 -71.72 -19.00 0.47
N SER A 296 -72.52 -19.95 0.97
CA SER A 296 -72.04 -20.99 1.90
C SER A 296 -70.92 -21.85 1.31
N ASP A 297 -71.09 -22.33 0.07
CA ASP A 297 -70.09 -23.17 -0.61
C ASP A 297 -68.75 -22.43 -0.83
N ARG A 298 -68.82 -21.11 -1.04
CA ARG A 298 -67.63 -20.25 -1.16
C ARG A 298 -66.94 -20.07 0.19
N LEU A 299 -67.72 -19.95 1.27
CA LEU A 299 -67.18 -19.83 2.63
C LEU A 299 -66.47 -21.14 3.04
N ASP A 300 -67.07 -22.30 2.74
CA ASP A 300 -66.50 -23.61 3.05
C ASP A 300 -65.22 -23.86 2.24
N SER A 301 -65.21 -23.55 0.94
CA SER A 301 -64.00 -23.68 0.12
C SER A 301 -62.86 -22.73 0.54
N LEU A 302 -63.18 -21.51 0.99
CA LEU A 302 -62.19 -20.60 1.56
C LEU A 302 -61.66 -21.10 2.92
N MET A 303 -62.50 -21.76 3.73
CA MET A 303 -62.09 -22.39 4.97
C MET A 303 -61.13 -23.55 4.73
N THR A 304 -61.45 -24.46 3.79
CA THR A 304 -60.56 -25.57 3.40
C THR A 304 -59.23 -25.04 2.88
N LYS A 305 -59.26 -24.06 1.96
CA LYS A 305 -58.03 -23.45 1.43
C LYS A 305 -57.19 -22.77 2.50
N ARG A 306 -57.82 -22.15 3.51
CA ARG A 306 -57.10 -21.57 4.64
C ARG A 306 -56.41 -22.65 5.47
N SER A 307 -57.10 -23.75 5.77
CA SER A 307 -56.54 -24.91 6.50
C SER A 307 -55.36 -25.53 5.76
N GLU A 308 -55.48 -25.74 4.44
CA GLU A 308 -54.40 -26.27 3.60
C GLU A 308 -53.16 -25.36 3.61
N LEU A 309 -53.35 -24.04 3.53
CA LEU A 309 -52.24 -23.08 3.58
C LEU A 309 -51.59 -23.00 4.98
N GLU A 310 -52.36 -23.25 6.04
CA GLU A 310 -51.86 -23.34 7.41
C GLU A 310 -50.99 -24.60 7.61
N GLU A 311 -51.45 -25.76 7.15
CA GLU A 311 -50.69 -27.01 7.17
C GLU A 311 -49.39 -26.91 6.35
N ASN A 312 -49.47 -26.37 5.13
CA ASN A 312 -48.29 -26.15 4.28
C ASN A 312 -47.27 -25.21 4.94
N MET A 313 -47.76 -24.19 5.66
CA MET A 313 -46.88 -23.26 6.41
C MET A 313 -46.16 -23.98 7.55
N ASP A 314 -46.88 -24.79 8.32
CA ASP A 314 -46.30 -25.53 9.45
C ASP A 314 -45.26 -26.56 8.99
N GLU A 315 -45.49 -27.22 7.85
CA GLU A 315 -44.53 -28.16 7.26
C GLU A 315 -43.24 -27.43 6.82
N ILE A 316 -43.35 -26.29 6.14
CA ILE A 316 -42.18 -25.48 5.76
C ILE A 316 -41.43 -24.96 6.99
N LYS A 317 -42.16 -24.47 8.00
CA LYS A 317 -41.54 -24.02 9.27
C LYS A 317 -40.82 -25.15 9.98
N SER A 318 -41.36 -26.37 9.96
CA SER A 318 -40.72 -27.56 10.53
C SER A 318 -39.39 -27.85 9.81
N MET A 319 -39.40 -27.87 8.47
CA MET A 319 -38.18 -28.06 7.66
C MET A 319 -37.12 -26.99 7.97
N LEU A 320 -37.52 -25.71 7.96
CA LEU A 320 -36.62 -24.59 8.27
C LEU A 320 -36.04 -24.69 9.68
N THR A 321 -36.87 -25.00 10.68
CA THR A 321 -36.45 -25.13 12.08
C THR A 321 -35.48 -26.30 12.25
N TYR A 322 -35.75 -27.43 11.61
CA TYR A 322 -34.88 -28.60 11.65
C TYR A 322 -33.52 -28.26 11.04
N MET A 323 -33.48 -27.76 9.80
CA MET A 323 -32.23 -27.41 9.13
C MET A 323 -31.43 -26.33 9.87
N PHE A 324 -32.12 -25.37 10.47
CA PHE A 324 -31.46 -24.35 11.28
C PHE A 324 -30.75 -24.98 12.49
N LYS A 325 -31.44 -25.87 13.22
CA LYS A 325 -30.87 -26.56 14.38
C LYS A 325 -29.78 -27.57 13.99
N SER A 326 -29.99 -28.34 12.93
CA SER A 326 -29.12 -29.46 12.54
C SER A 326 -27.90 -29.03 11.74
N VAL A 327 -28.01 -27.99 10.91
CA VAL A 327 -26.91 -27.52 10.05
C VAL A 327 -26.40 -26.16 10.53
N PHE A 328 -27.22 -25.11 10.52
CA PHE A 328 -26.75 -23.73 10.74
C PHE A 328 -26.06 -23.57 12.11
N VAL A 329 -26.69 -24.01 13.19
CA VAL A 329 -26.19 -23.87 14.58
C VAL A 329 -24.84 -24.56 14.80
N HIS A 330 -24.50 -25.55 13.97
CA HIS A 330 -23.20 -26.23 14.04
C HIS A 330 -22.19 -25.60 13.07
N ARG A 331 -22.62 -25.16 11.89
CA ARG A 331 -21.74 -24.70 10.81
C ARG A 331 -21.37 -23.22 10.88
N TYR A 332 -22.16 -22.36 11.52
CA TYR A 332 -21.78 -20.94 11.71
C TYR A 332 -20.47 -20.77 12.51
N ARG A 333 -20.10 -21.79 13.29
CA ARG A 333 -18.89 -21.87 14.12
C ARG A 333 -17.92 -22.96 13.64
N ASP A 334 -17.97 -23.33 12.36
CA ASP A 334 -17.04 -24.29 11.77
C ASP A 334 -15.58 -23.83 11.93
N THR A 335 -14.65 -24.77 11.97
CA THR A 335 -13.21 -24.50 11.88
C THR A 335 -12.83 -23.75 10.59
N LEU A 336 -13.55 -23.96 9.49
CA LEU A 336 -13.29 -23.37 8.19
C LEU A 336 -13.98 -22.01 8.04
N PRO A 337 -13.24 -20.92 7.76
CA PRO A 337 -13.82 -19.58 7.65
C PRO A 337 -14.81 -19.45 6.50
N ASP A 338 -14.56 -20.10 5.37
CA ASP A 338 -15.44 -20.04 4.19
C ASP A 338 -16.86 -20.55 4.53
N ILE A 339 -16.96 -21.59 5.36
CA ILE A 339 -18.24 -22.15 5.81
C ILE A 339 -18.96 -21.15 6.74
N ARG A 340 -18.23 -20.57 7.71
CA ARG A 340 -18.81 -19.56 8.61
C ARG A 340 -19.32 -18.34 7.83
N ALA A 341 -18.55 -17.91 6.83
CA ALA A 341 -18.91 -16.80 5.93
C ALA A 341 -20.19 -17.11 5.12
N ILE A 342 -20.35 -18.33 4.60
CA ILE A 342 -21.57 -18.77 3.91
C ILE A 342 -22.78 -18.66 4.85
N CYS A 343 -22.67 -19.17 6.07
CA CYS A 343 -23.76 -19.07 7.05
C CYS A 343 -24.15 -17.61 7.34
N MET A 344 -23.17 -16.71 7.52
CA MET A 344 -23.43 -15.30 7.81
C MET A 344 -24.06 -14.55 6.63
N ALA A 345 -23.68 -14.89 5.40
CA ALA A 345 -24.30 -14.32 4.20
C ALA A 345 -25.77 -14.72 4.09
N GLU A 346 -26.08 -16.01 4.27
CA GLU A 346 -27.44 -16.53 4.02
C GLU A 346 -28.42 -16.13 5.12
N ILE A 347 -28.01 -16.10 6.40
CA ILE A 347 -28.88 -15.60 7.48
C ILE A 347 -29.25 -14.12 7.29
N GLY A 348 -28.34 -13.30 6.72
CA GLY A 348 -28.63 -11.92 6.34
C GLY A 348 -29.74 -11.82 5.30
N ILE A 349 -29.67 -12.68 4.26
CA ILE A 349 -30.71 -12.75 3.21
C ILE A 349 -32.07 -13.15 3.82
N TRP A 350 -32.10 -14.09 4.76
CA TRP A 350 -33.36 -14.51 5.41
C TRP A 350 -33.99 -13.36 6.21
N MET A 351 -33.17 -12.63 6.97
CA MET A 351 -33.60 -11.44 7.71
C MET A 351 -34.12 -10.34 6.79
N GLU A 352 -33.48 -10.15 5.63
CA GLU A 352 -33.87 -9.13 4.65
C GLU A 352 -35.18 -9.48 3.94
N ASN A 353 -35.35 -10.75 3.54
CA ASN A 353 -36.49 -11.23 2.75
C ASN A 353 -37.74 -11.47 3.60
N TYR A 354 -37.60 -12.01 4.81
CA TYR A 354 -38.74 -12.27 5.70
C TYR A 354 -38.50 -11.76 7.14
N PRO A 355 -38.43 -10.41 7.34
CA PRO A 355 -38.09 -9.81 8.62
C PRO A 355 -39.08 -10.12 9.75
N GLN A 356 -40.34 -10.41 9.42
CA GLN A 356 -41.35 -10.75 10.43
C GLN A 356 -41.00 -12.03 11.19
N ASN A 357 -40.34 -13.00 10.53
CA ASN A 357 -40.01 -14.30 11.11
C ASN A 357 -38.52 -14.44 11.50
N PHE A 358 -37.61 -13.77 10.79
CA PHE A 358 -36.16 -13.94 11.00
C PHE A 358 -35.45 -12.74 11.61
N LEU A 359 -36.05 -11.54 11.60
CA LEU A 359 -35.45 -10.36 12.22
C LEU A 359 -35.91 -10.24 13.68
N ASP A 360 -35.25 -10.99 14.54
CA ASP A 360 -35.33 -10.91 16.00
C ASP A 360 -33.98 -11.28 16.65
N ASP A 361 -33.88 -11.12 17.98
CA ASP A 361 -32.68 -11.42 18.76
C ASP A 361 -32.23 -12.89 18.68
N SER A 362 -33.15 -13.81 18.43
CA SER A 362 -32.85 -15.25 18.36
C SER A 362 -31.97 -15.58 17.16
N TYR A 363 -32.05 -14.79 16.09
CA TYR A 363 -31.22 -14.90 14.89
C TYR A 363 -30.09 -13.85 14.85
N LEU A 364 -30.36 -12.59 15.22
CA LEU A 364 -29.37 -11.49 15.17
C LEU A 364 -28.14 -11.75 16.03
N LYS A 365 -28.29 -12.48 17.15
CA LYS A 365 -27.16 -12.85 18.03
C LYS A 365 -26.03 -13.58 17.29
N TYR A 366 -26.34 -14.37 16.26
CA TYR A 366 -25.32 -15.11 15.50
C TYR A 366 -24.43 -14.15 14.71
N ILE A 367 -25.01 -13.11 14.10
CA ILE A 367 -24.23 -12.06 13.44
C ILE A 367 -23.41 -11.30 14.49
N GLY A 368 -24.03 -10.89 15.60
CA GLY A 368 -23.37 -10.14 16.69
C GLY A 368 -22.15 -10.86 17.29
N TRP A 369 -22.26 -12.16 17.55
CA TRP A 369 -21.12 -12.97 17.99
C TRP A 369 -20.04 -13.08 16.92
N THR A 370 -20.45 -13.27 15.67
CA THR A 370 -19.53 -13.52 14.55
C THR A 370 -18.80 -12.25 14.08
N LEU A 371 -19.25 -11.04 14.47
CA LEU A 371 -18.46 -9.81 14.36
C LEU A 371 -17.10 -9.89 15.11
N HIS A 372 -16.95 -10.83 16.05
CA HIS A 372 -15.71 -11.06 16.81
C HIS A 372 -14.82 -12.16 16.21
N ASP A 373 -15.16 -12.69 15.03
CA ASP A 373 -14.38 -13.72 14.35
C ASP A 373 -12.93 -13.27 14.13
N LYS A 374 -11.99 -14.22 14.14
CA LYS A 374 -10.57 -13.93 13.94
C LYS A 374 -10.21 -13.65 12.47
N ILE A 375 -11.03 -14.09 11.53
CA ILE A 375 -10.81 -13.96 10.09
C ILE A 375 -11.63 -12.79 9.53
N GLY A 376 -11.00 -11.88 8.77
CA GLY A 376 -11.65 -10.68 8.28
C GLY A 376 -12.77 -10.95 7.27
N GLU A 377 -12.63 -11.92 6.36
CA GLU A 377 -13.71 -12.29 5.41
C GLU A 377 -15.02 -12.65 6.13
N VAL A 378 -14.95 -13.33 7.28
CA VAL A 378 -16.14 -13.69 8.05
C VAL A 378 -16.78 -12.44 8.67
N ARG A 379 -15.97 -11.55 9.26
CA ARG A 379 -16.44 -10.27 9.79
C ARG A 379 -17.04 -9.38 8.70
N LEU A 380 -16.44 -9.37 7.52
CA LEU A 380 -16.92 -8.66 6.34
C LEU A 380 -18.33 -9.13 5.95
N ARG A 381 -18.58 -10.44 5.91
CA ARG A 381 -19.93 -10.98 5.64
C ARG A 381 -20.94 -10.53 6.68
N CYS A 382 -20.59 -10.48 7.96
CA CYS A 382 -21.50 -9.95 8.98
C CYS A 382 -21.92 -8.50 8.70
N LEU A 383 -20.95 -7.63 8.36
CA LEU A 383 -21.24 -6.22 8.03
C LEU A 383 -22.08 -6.10 6.75
N GLN A 384 -21.75 -6.87 5.72
CA GLN A 384 -22.52 -6.90 4.46
C GLN A 384 -23.96 -7.39 4.67
N SER A 385 -24.18 -8.35 5.57
CA SER A 385 -25.51 -8.82 5.93
C SER A 385 -26.32 -7.81 6.74
N LEU A 386 -25.67 -6.95 7.52
CA LEU A 386 -26.34 -5.91 8.30
C LEU A 386 -26.74 -4.70 7.46
N LEU A 387 -25.89 -4.28 6.51
CA LEU A 387 -26.07 -3.05 5.73
C LEU A 387 -27.49 -2.92 5.11
N PRO A 388 -28.02 -3.90 4.34
CA PRO A 388 -29.35 -3.78 3.75
C PRO A 388 -30.49 -3.68 4.77
N LEU A 389 -30.28 -4.17 6.00
CA LEU A 389 -31.28 -4.11 7.07
C LEU A 389 -31.41 -2.67 7.60
N TYR A 390 -30.30 -1.92 7.64
CA TYR A 390 -30.29 -0.49 8.01
C TYR A 390 -30.61 0.44 6.83
N ASP A 391 -30.87 -0.07 5.63
CA ASP A 391 -31.40 0.77 4.54
C ASP A 391 -32.94 0.88 4.60
N LYS A 392 -33.61 0.02 5.39
CA LYS A 392 -35.08 -0.04 5.52
C LYS A 392 -35.55 0.60 6.83
N GLU A 393 -36.14 1.79 6.74
CA GLU A 393 -36.61 2.56 7.91
C GLU A 393 -37.66 1.80 8.76
N GLU A 394 -38.48 0.95 8.13
CA GLU A 394 -39.49 0.10 8.79
C GLU A 394 -38.88 -0.88 9.82
N LEU A 395 -37.60 -1.22 9.67
CA LEU A 395 -36.91 -2.19 10.54
C LEU A 395 -36.21 -1.54 11.74
N LYS A 396 -36.21 -0.20 11.82
CA LYS A 396 -35.56 0.60 12.87
C LYS A 396 -35.79 0.06 14.28
N GLY A 397 -37.05 -0.13 14.68
CA GLY A 397 -37.39 -0.56 16.03
C GLY A 397 -36.88 -1.96 16.40
N LYS A 398 -36.71 -2.85 15.41
CA LYS A 398 -36.17 -4.21 15.62
C LYS A 398 -34.65 -4.23 15.74
N LEU A 399 -33.95 -3.26 15.17
CA LEU A 399 -32.49 -3.18 15.15
C LEU A 399 -31.92 -2.40 16.33
N GLU A 400 -32.72 -1.59 17.02
CA GLU A 400 -32.27 -0.70 18.09
C GLU A 400 -31.50 -1.43 19.21
N LEU A 401 -32.08 -2.50 19.75
CA LEU A 401 -31.47 -3.29 20.83
C LEU A 401 -30.16 -3.96 20.39
N PHE A 402 -30.13 -4.52 19.18
CA PHE A 402 -28.91 -5.09 18.61
C PHE A 402 -27.83 -4.03 18.45
N THR A 403 -28.18 -2.87 17.88
CA THR A 403 -27.25 -1.76 17.64
C THR A 403 -26.67 -1.26 18.95
N SER A 404 -27.51 -0.99 19.95
CA SER A 404 -27.07 -0.54 21.27
C SER A 404 -26.09 -1.51 21.91
N LYS A 405 -26.35 -2.82 21.80
CA LYS A 405 -25.50 -3.87 22.37
C LYS A 405 -24.15 -4.06 21.66
N PHE A 406 -24.11 -3.90 20.34
CA PHE A 406 -22.92 -4.20 19.53
C PHE A 406 -22.23 -2.96 18.94
N LYS A 407 -22.70 -1.74 19.24
CA LYS A 407 -22.14 -0.47 18.76
C LYS A 407 -20.63 -0.40 18.93
N ASP A 408 -20.13 -0.59 20.14
CA ASP A 408 -18.72 -0.45 20.47
C ASP A 408 -17.85 -1.38 19.62
N ARG A 409 -18.36 -2.58 19.32
CA ARG A 409 -17.67 -3.53 18.45
C ARG A 409 -17.66 -3.05 16.99
N ILE A 410 -18.78 -2.54 16.48
CA ILE A 410 -18.89 -2.02 15.10
C ILE A 410 -17.98 -0.81 14.92
N VAL A 411 -17.98 0.14 15.87
CA VAL A 411 -17.09 1.31 15.87
C VAL A 411 -15.63 0.87 15.92
N ALA A 412 -15.27 -0.08 16.78
CA ALA A 412 -13.90 -0.62 16.82
C ALA A 412 -13.47 -1.31 15.51
N MET A 413 -14.41 -1.84 14.73
CA MET A 413 -14.14 -2.45 13.42
C MET A 413 -13.86 -1.40 12.32
N THR A 414 -14.08 -0.11 12.55
CA THR A 414 -13.59 0.93 11.63
C THR A 414 -12.05 0.96 11.59
N LEU A 415 -11.39 0.53 12.67
CA LEU A 415 -9.94 0.32 12.79
C LEU A 415 -9.53 -1.15 12.65
N ASP A 416 -10.31 -1.96 11.91
CA ASP A 416 -9.97 -3.35 11.67
C ASP A 416 -8.61 -3.51 10.96
N LYS A 417 -7.96 -4.66 11.19
CA LYS A 417 -6.69 -5.00 10.58
C LYS A 417 -6.80 -5.19 9.06
N GLU A 418 -7.98 -5.58 8.58
CA GLU A 418 -8.27 -5.73 7.15
C GLU A 418 -9.10 -4.54 6.64
N PHE A 419 -8.54 -3.77 5.71
CA PHE A 419 -9.14 -2.50 5.27
C PHE A 419 -10.55 -2.64 4.66
N GLU A 420 -10.85 -3.74 3.97
CA GLU A 420 -12.19 -3.99 3.43
C GLU A 420 -13.25 -4.09 4.54
N VAL A 421 -12.89 -4.67 5.69
CA VAL A 421 -13.76 -4.72 6.87
C VAL A 421 -13.97 -3.31 7.42
N SER A 422 -12.89 -2.52 7.55
CA SER A 422 -12.96 -1.11 7.97
C SER A 422 -13.91 -0.28 7.11
N VAL A 423 -13.81 -0.40 5.78
CA VAL A 423 -14.69 0.34 4.85
C VAL A 423 -16.16 0.01 5.10
N HIS A 424 -16.50 -1.28 5.21
CA HIS A 424 -17.89 -1.69 5.43
C HIS A 424 -18.37 -1.34 6.85
N ALA A 425 -17.47 -1.32 7.84
CA ALA A 425 -17.79 -0.90 9.20
C ALA A 425 -18.15 0.59 9.22
N VAL A 426 -17.36 1.44 8.55
CA VAL A 426 -17.67 2.87 8.43
C VAL A 426 -19.01 3.07 7.70
N LYS A 427 -19.26 2.36 6.59
CA LYS A 427 -20.56 2.39 5.90
C LYS A 427 -21.72 2.00 6.81
N LEU A 428 -21.54 0.98 7.64
CA LEU A 428 -22.57 0.57 8.59
C LEU A 428 -22.81 1.63 9.67
N VAL A 429 -21.74 2.26 10.17
CA VAL A 429 -21.83 3.39 11.11
C VAL A 429 -22.57 4.58 10.47
N ILE A 430 -22.37 4.84 9.18
CA ILE A 430 -23.17 5.85 8.43
C ILE A 430 -24.66 5.49 8.45
N SER A 431 -25.03 4.26 8.13
CA SER A 431 -26.43 3.83 8.14
C SER A 431 -27.04 3.88 9.56
N ILE A 432 -26.25 3.53 10.59
CA ILE A 432 -26.66 3.66 11.99
C ILE A 432 -26.89 5.14 12.35
N LEU A 433 -26.00 6.05 11.96
CA LEU A 433 -26.16 7.49 12.21
C LEU A 433 -27.46 8.04 11.60
N LYS A 434 -27.81 7.61 10.39
CA LYS A 434 -29.03 8.05 9.69
C LYS A 434 -30.31 7.56 10.38
N ILE A 435 -30.34 6.31 10.83
CA ILE A 435 -31.54 5.71 11.43
C ILE A 435 -31.66 6.00 12.92
N HIS A 436 -30.55 5.93 13.66
CA HIS A 436 -30.45 6.08 15.11
C HIS A 436 -29.40 7.13 15.49
N PRO A 437 -29.65 8.42 15.21
CA PRO A 437 -28.66 9.47 15.45
C PRO A 437 -28.21 9.57 16.91
N GLU A 438 -29.05 9.16 17.86
CA GLU A 438 -28.77 9.26 19.30
C GLU A 438 -27.95 8.09 19.88
N ILE A 439 -27.72 7.02 19.11
CA ILE A 439 -26.96 5.85 19.60
C ILE A 439 -25.44 6.12 19.60
N LEU A 440 -24.95 6.87 18.62
CA LEU A 440 -23.54 7.20 18.48
C LEU A 440 -23.21 8.41 19.37
N ALA A 441 -22.27 8.24 20.28
CA ALA A 441 -21.74 9.34 21.07
C ALA A 441 -20.69 10.11 20.26
N ASP A 442 -20.36 11.35 20.66
CA ASP A 442 -19.36 12.15 19.94
C ASP A 442 -17.98 11.46 19.92
N LYS A 443 -17.60 10.78 21.00
CA LYS A 443 -16.37 9.97 21.07
C LYS A 443 -16.34 8.83 20.03
N ASP A 444 -17.50 8.27 19.69
CA ASP A 444 -17.58 7.23 18.66
C ASP A 444 -17.36 7.83 17.27
N CYS A 445 -17.85 9.07 17.07
CA CYS A 445 -17.72 9.80 15.82
C CYS A 445 -16.29 10.30 15.60
N GLU A 446 -15.62 10.78 16.64
CA GLU A 446 -14.22 11.23 16.60
C GLU A 446 -13.28 10.16 16.03
N ILE A 447 -13.46 8.89 16.42
CA ILE A 447 -12.69 7.76 15.87
C ILE A 447 -12.82 7.68 14.35
N VAL A 448 -14.01 7.96 13.82
CA VAL A 448 -14.26 7.95 12.36
C VAL A 448 -13.74 9.22 11.69
N TYR A 449 -13.76 10.36 12.38
CA TYR A 449 -13.22 11.62 11.85
C TYR A 449 -11.74 11.50 11.50
N GLU A 450 -10.94 10.90 12.39
CA GLU A 450 -9.50 10.70 12.15
C GLU A 450 -9.20 9.84 10.90
N LEU A 451 -10.14 8.97 10.52
CA LEU A 451 -9.96 8.05 9.38
C LEU A 451 -9.90 8.75 8.03
N VAL A 452 -10.33 10.02 7.90
CA VAL A 452 -10.10 10.80 6.67
C VAL A 452 -8.63 11.02 6.37
N TYR A 453 -7.74 10.78 7.33
CA TYR A 453 -6.29 10.83 7.17
C TYR A 453 -5.67 9.44 6.97
N SER A 454 -6.48 8.38 6.85
CA SER A 454 -5.99 7.02 6.62
C SER A 454 -5.12 6.94 5.36
N SER A 455 -4.09 6.10 5.42
CA SER A 455 -3.26 5.76 4.26
C SER A 455 -4.01 4.91 3.24
N HIS A 456 -5.08 4.21 3.66
CA HIS A 456 -5.92 3.43 2.75
C HIS A 456 -7.05 4.31 2.19
N ARG A 457 -6.95 4.69 0.91
CA ARG A 457 -7.89 5.62 0.24
C ARG A 457 -9.37 5.23 0.43
N GLY A 458 -9.71 3.94 0.30
CA GLY A 458 -11.11 3.50 0.44
C GLY A 458 -11.68 3.71 1.85
N VAL A 459 -10.85 3.62 2.90
CA VAL A 459 -11.29 3.91 4.28
C VAL A 459 -11.47 5.40 4.47
N ALA A 460 -10.53 6.19 3.94
CA ALA A 460 -10.58 7.65 4.02
C ALA A 460 -11.81 8.24 3.31
N GLN A 461 -12.16 7.70 2.13
CA GLN A 461 -13.36 8.10 1.40
C GLN A 461 -14.65 7.71 2.12
N ALA A 462 -14.72 6.51 2.71
CA ALA A 462 -15.86 6.11 3.53
C ALA A 462 -16.02 7.02 4.76
N ALA A 463 -14.91 7.42 5.39
CA ALA A 463 -14.95 8.37 6.51
C ALA A 463 -15.39 9.78 6.08
N ALA A 464 -15.01 10.24 4.89
CA ALA A 464 -15.51 11.49 4.33
C ALA A 464 -17.02 11.42 4.04
N GLU A 465 -17.53 10.28 3.55
CA GLU A 465 -18.98 10.07 3.41
C GLU A 465 -19.70 10.16 4.76
N PHE A 466 -19.09 9.66 5.84
CA PHE A 466 -19.62 9.83 7.21
C PHE A 466 -19.67 11.29 7.65
N LEU A 467 -18.59 12.04 7.42
CA LEU A 467 -18.55 13.47 7.72
C LEU A 467 -19.54 14.29 6.89
N ASN A 468 -19.81 13.94 5.63
CA ASN A 468 -20.85 14.57 4.82
C ASN A 468 -22.24 14.43 5.43
N VAL A 469 -22.53 13.28 6.06
CA VAL A 469 -23.82 13.04 6.72
C VAL A 469 -23.90 13.72 8.08
N ARG A 470 -22.78 13.84 8.80
CA ARG A 470 -22.76 14.37 10.18
C ARG A 470 -22.55 15.87 10.27
N LEU A 471 -21.63 16.42 9.47
CA LEU A 471 -21.13 17.80 9.59
C LEU A 471 -21.30 18.60 8.29
N PHE A 472 -20.99 18.02 7.13
CA PHE A 472 -20.91 18.78 5.87
C PHE A 472 -22.15 18.67 4.99
N HIS A 473 -23.31 19.09 5.53
CA HIS A 473 -24.54 19.23 4.76
C HIS A 473 -25.17 20.61 4.95
N LEU A 474 -25.77 21.18 3.90
CA LEU A 474 -26.51 22.44 4.02
C LEU A 474 -27.86 22.18 4.68
N THR A 475 -28.15 22.87 5.79
CA THR A 475 -29.48 22.86 6.42
C THR A 475 -30.28 24.08 5.98
N ALA A 476 -31.62 23.96 5.97
CA ALA A 476 -32.51 25.07 5.60
C ALA A 476 -32.45 26.25 6.60
N ASP A 477 -31.89 26.01 7.79
CA ASP A 477 -31.80 26.97 8.89
C ASP A 477 -30.49 27.79 8.86
N MET A 478 -29.58 27.53 7.91
CA MET A 478 -28.33 28.30 7.82
C MET A 478 -28.61 29.72 7.32
N GLU A 479 -28.18 30.72 8.09
CA GLU A 479 -28.40 32.13 7.74
C GLU A 479 -27.60 32.55 6.51
N GLU A 480 -28.26 33.28 5.60
CA GLU A 480 -27.60 33.89 4.45
C GLU A 480 -26.62 34.99 4.89
N THR A 481 -25.33 34.75 4.68
CA THR A 481 -24.28 35.73 4.96
C THR A 481 -24.03 36.63 3.74
N LYS A 482 -23.65 37.88 4.00
CA LYS A 482 -23.33 38.87 2.97
C LYS A 482 -21.99 39.49 3.29
N THR A 483 -21.22 39.83 2.25
CA THR A 483 -20.01 40.65 2.38
C THR A 483 -20.34 42.05 2.92
N LYS A 484 -19.32 42.79 3.35
CA LYS A 484 -19.47 44.20 3.75
C LYS A 484 -20.08 45.10 2.67
N ARG A 485 -19.87 44.75 1.40
CA ARG A 485 -20.44 45.45 0.22
C ARG A 485 -21.88 45.02 -0.10
N GLY A 486 -22.45 44.08 0.65
CA GLY A 486 -23.81 43.59 0.46
C GLY A 486 -23.96 42.48 -0.59
N LYS A 487 -22.85 42.01 -1.21
CA LYS A 487 -22.85 40.82 -2.07
C LYS A 487 -23.20 39.59 -1.22
N LEU A 488 -24.16 38.78 -1.67
CA LEU A 488 -24.52 37.50 -1.05
C LEU A 488 -23.36 36.51 -1.18
N ARG A 489 -23.01 35.83 -0.07
CA ARG A 489 -22.01 34.76 -0.07
C ARG A 489 -22.50 33.54 -0.85
N LEU A 490 -21.57 32.76 -1.37
CA LEU A 490 -21.89 31.55 -2.12
C LEU A 490 -22.44 30.44 -1.21
N PRO A 491 -23.28 29.51 -1.71
CA PRO A 491 -23.98 28.53 -0.86
C PRO A 491 -23.05 27.63 -0.03
N ASN A 492 -21.86 27.30 -0.55
CA ASN A 492 -20.89 26.42 0.13
C ASN A 492 -20.02 27.12 1.17
N THR A 493 -20.19 28.44 1.37
CA THR A 493 -19.40 29.24 2.32
C THR A 493 -19.33 28.63 3.72
N PRO A 494 -20.46 28.25 4.37
CA PRO A 494 -20.37 27.66 5.71
C PRO A 494 -19.64 26.31 5.71
N LEU A 495 -19.86 25.46 4.70
CA LEU A 495 -19.19 24.15 4.61
C LEU A 495 -17.66 24.30 4.50
N ILE A 496 -17.18 25.28 3.74
CA ILE A 496 -15.74 25.55 3.61
C ILE A 496 -15.16 26.07 4.92
N ARG A 497 -15.89 26.92 5.67
CA ARG A 497 -15.46 27.38 6.99
C ARG A 497 -15.37 26.23 7.99
N ASP A 498 -16.38 25.36 7.99
CA ASP A 498 -16.40 24.16 8.83
C ASP A 498 -15.27 23.20 8.45
N LEU A 499 -14.95 23.07 7.16
CA LEU A 499 -13.84 22.22 6.69
C LEU A 499 -12.48 22.74 7.18
N VAL A 500 -12.29 24.06 7.14
CA VAL A 500 -11.09 24.74 7.67
C VAL A 500 -10.99 24.52 9.18
N GLN A 501 -12.09 24.71 9.91
CA GLN A 501 -12.12 24.50 11.35
C GLN A 501 -11.83 23.03 11.71
N PHE A 502 -12.47 22.08 11.03
CA PHE A 502 -12.23 20.65 11.19
C PHE A 502 -10.76 20.28 10.98
N PHE A 503 -10.12 20.83 9.95
CA PHE A 503 -8.69 20.58 9.70
C PHE A 503 -7.82 21.11 10.84
N ILE A 504 -8.11 22.32 11.33
CA ILE A 504 -7.37 22.96 12.43
C ILE A 504 -7.51 22.17 13.74
N GLU A 505 -8.73 21.73 14.07
CA GLU A 505 -9.03 20.99 15.31
C GLU A 505 -8.50 19.55 15.29
N SER A 506 -8.37 18.95 14.11
CA SER A 506 -7.89 17.58 13.98
C SER A 506 -6.46 17.41 14.51
N GLU A 507 -5.58 18.40 14.32
CA GLU A 507 -4.15 18.36 14.71
C GLU A 507 -3.35 17.10 14.26
N LEU A 508 -3.86 16.34 13.29
CA LEU A 508 -3.24 15.09 12.82
C LEU A 508 -2.31 15.28 11.61
N HIS A 509 -2.54 16.32 10.82
CA HIS A 509 -1.79 16.62 9.62
C HIS A 509 -1.52 18.11 9.50
N GLU A 510 -0.37 18.45 8.94
CA GLU A 510 0.02 19.83 8.71
C GLU A 510 -0.32 20.31 7.28
N HIS A 511 -0.80 19.45 6.38
CA HIS A 511 -1.14 19.82 4.99
C HIS A 511 -2.48 19.22 4.53
N GLY A 512 -3.14 19.87 3.58
CA GLY A 512 -4.54 19.60 3.19
C GLY A 512 -4.73 18.41 2.23
N ALA A 513 -3.66 17.94 1.58
CA ALA A 513 -3.75 16.97 0.48
C ALA A 513 -4.55 15.68 0.78
N TYR A 514 -4.37 15.08 1.96
CA TYR A 514 -5.11 13.86 2.33
C TYR A 514 -6.56 14.13 2.66
N LEU A 515 -6.86 15.27 3.30
CA LEU A 515 -8.24 15.66 3.59
C LEU A 515 -9.00 15.89 2.28
N VAL A 516 -8.41 16.67 1.37
CA VAL A 516 -8.97 16.94 0.05
C VAL A 516 -9.26 15.65 -0.72
N ASP A 517 -8.29 14.73 -0.82
CA ASP A 517 -8.49 13.46 -1.53
C ASP A 517 -9.61 12.59 -0.94
N SER A 518 -9.86 12.68 0.37
CA SER A 518 -10.96 11.95 1.01
C SER A 518 -12.33 12.48 0.56
N PHE A 519 -12.45 13.80 0.38
CA PHE A 519 -13.70 14.45 -0.04
C PHE A 519 -13.86 14.61 -1.55
N ILE A 520 -12.78 14.47 -2.33
CA ILE A 520 -12.73 14.86 -3.76
C ILE A 520 -13.80 14.20 -4.64
N ASP A 521 -14.25 12.99 -4.28
CA ASP A 521 -15.26 12.21 -5.00
C ASP A 521 -16.65 12.26 -4.34
N SER A 522 -16.75 12.73 -3.09
CA SER A 522 -17.97 12.66 -2.27
C SER A 522 -18.64 14.01 -2.02
N ASN A 523 -17.90 15.13 -2.10
CA ASN A 523 -18.44 16.47 -1.87
C ASN A 523 -17.80 17.51 -2.81
N GLU A 524 -18.62 18.25 -3.55
CA GLU A 524 -18.15 19.27 -4.51
C GLU A 524 -17.53 20.51 -3.84
N MET A 525 -17.76 20.74 -2.54
CA MET A 525 -17.24 21.91 -1.81
C MET A 525 -15.73 22.07 -1.95
N VAL A 526 -14.97 20.96 -2.05
CA VAL A 526 -13.51 21.04 -2.17
C VAL A 526 -13.06 21.56 -3.54
N ARG A 527 -13.94 21.56 -4.56
CA ARG A 527 -13.67 22.11 -5.90
C ARG A 527 -14.33 23.48 -6.13
N ASP A 528 -15.01 24.03 -5.13
CA ASP A 528 -15.64 25.36 -5.22
C ASP A 528 -14.62 26.48 -4.96
N TRP A 529 -13.69 26.64 -5.92
CA TRP A 529 -12.62 27.63 -5.83
C TRP A 529 -13.14 29.08 -5.84
N GLU A 530 -14.29 29.33 -6.45
CA GLU A 530 -14.92 30.65 -6.41
C GLU A 530 -15.32 31.02 -4.98
N CYS A 531 -15.92 30.09 -4.24
CA CYS A 531 -16.24 30.31 -2.84
C CYS A 531 -15.00 30.48 -1.96
N MET A 532 -13.95 29.69 -2.16
CA MET A 532 -12.69 29.82 -1.42
C MET A 532 -12.01 31.17 -1.66
N THR A 533 -11.92 31.62 -2.92
CA THR A 533 -11.29 32.91 -3.25
C THR A 533 -12.15 34.10 -2.84
N ASP A 534 -13.48 34.00 -2.89
CA ASP A 534 -14.39 35.02 -2.37
C ASP A 534 -14.21 35.23 -0.86
N LEU A 535 -14.05 34.14 -0.09
CA LEU A 535 -13.73 34.19 1.34
C LEU A 535 -12.38 34.85 1.63
N LEU A 536 -11.37 34.61 0.78
CA LEU A 536 -10.03 35.18 0.93
C LEU A 536 -9.92 36.63 0.46
N LEU A 537 -10.77 37.10 -0.47
CA LEU A 537 -10.63 38.44 -1.07
C LEU A 537 -11.65 39.46 -0.54
N GLU A 538 -12.90 39.08 -0.33
CA GLU A 538 -13.96 40.02 0.08
C GLU A 538 -14.00 40.21 1.60
N GLU A 539 -14.25 41.46 2.03
CA GLU A 539 -14.39 41.78 3.45
C GLU A 539 -15.68 41.17 4.03
N PRO A 540 -15.62 40.52 5.20
CA PRO A 540 -16.78 39.89 5.83
C PRO A 540 -17.82 40.95 6.21
N GLY A 541 -19.10 40.59 6.13
CA GLY A 541 -20.19 41.46 6.57
C GLY A 541 -20.34 41.55 8.08
N PRO A 542 -21.30 42.34 8.57
CA PRO A 542 -21.51 42.54 10.00
C PRO A 542 -21.92 41.27 10.77
N ASN A 543 -22.48 40.28 10.07
CA ASN A 543 -22.94 39.00 10.64
C ASN A 543 -21.99 37.84 10.29
N GLU A 544 -20.80 38.11 9.76
CA GLU A 544 -19.82 37.10 9.35
C GLU A 544 -18.51 37.29 10.13
N GLU A 545 -18.00 36.21 10.72
CA GLU A 545 -16.73 36.24 11.44
C GLU A 545 -15.54 36.38 10.48
N VAL A 546 -14.60 37.25 10.83
CA VAL A 546 -13.35 37.45 10.09
C VAL A 546 -12.49 36.19 10.19
N LEU A 547 -11.90 35.74 9.08
CA LEU A 547 -10.94 34.66 9.10
C LEU A 547 -9.65 35.12 9.79
N ASP A 548 -9.17 34.33 10.75
CA ASP A 548 -7.86 34.58 11.35
C ASP A 548 -6.71 34.13 10.43
N ASN A 549 -5.48 34.46 10.81
CA ASN A 549 -4.29 34.14 10.00
C ASN A 549 -4.08 32.63 9.78
N LYS A 550 -4.47 31.79 10.76
CA LYS A 550 -4.32 30.33 10.69
C LYS A 550 -5.40 29.74 9.77
N GLN A 551 -6.63 30.24 9.84
CA GLN A 551 -7.74 29.88 8.97
C GLN A 551 -7.46 30.28 7.52
N GLU A 552 -6.94 31.49 7.26
CA GLU A 552 -6.54 31.90 5.91
C GLU A 552 -5.43 30.99 5.34
N SER A 553 -4.41 30.65 6.14
CA SER A 553 -3.33 29.75 5.71
C SER A 553 -3.86 28.36 5.37
N THR A 554 -4.74 27.83 6.22
CA THR A 554 -5.38 26.52 6.04
C THR A 554 -6.27 26.49 4.81
N LEU A 555 -7.07 27.54 4.58
CA LEU A 555 -7.94 27.65 3.42
C LEU A 555 -7.12 27.67 2.11
N ILE A 556 -6.00 28.40 2.09
CA ILE A 556 -5.09 28.42 0.94
C ILE A 556 -4.48 27.03 0.70
N GLU A 557 -4.04 26.35 1.75
CA GLU A 557 -3.48 24.99 1.66
C GLU A 557 -4.49 23.97 1.10
N ILE A 558 -5.75 24.00 1.58
CA ILE A 558 -6.84 23.16 1.07
C ILE A 558 -7.14 23.49 -0.40
N MET A 559 -7.24 24.78 -0.73
CA MET A 559 -7.51 25.26 -2.09
C MET A 559 -6.44 24.79 -3.07
N VAL A 560 -5.15 24.98 -2.74
CA VAL A 560 -4.03 24.60 -3.59
C VAL A 560 -3.91 23.08 -3.73
N SER A 561 -4.16 22.33 -2.64
CA SER A 561 -4.24 20.87 -2.68
C SER A 561 -5.34 20.39 -3.62
N SER A 562 -6.52 21.01 -3.59
CA SER A 562 -7.63 20.74 -4.51
C SER A 562 -7.30 21.05 -5.96
N VAL A 563 -6.68 22.20 -6.23
CA VAL A 563 -6.20 22.57 -7.58
C VAL A 563 -5.23 21.52 -8.12
N LYS A 564 -4.22 21.17 -7.32
CA LYS A 564 -3.20 20.17 -7.72
C LYS A 564 -3.84 18.84 -8.08
N GLN A 565 -4.69 18.31 -7.20
CA GLN A 565 -5.32 17.00 -7.43
C GLN A 565 -6.29 17.04 -8.62
N SER A 566 -7.10 18.08 -8.75
CA SER A 566 -8.08 18.22 -9.83
C SER A 566 -7.42 18.40 -11.20
N ALA A 567 -6.30 19.13 -11.27
CA ALA A 567 -5.57 19.39 -12.51
C ALA A 567 -4.69 18.21 -12.98
N SER A 568 -4.14 17.44 -12.04
CA SER A 568 -3.22 16.34 -12.34
C SER A 568 -3.90 14.97 -12.38
N GLY A 569 -5.00 14.80 -11.66
CA GLY A 569 -5.60 13.49 -11.37
C GLY A 569 -4.74 12.59 -10.48
N GLU A 570 -3.61 13.10 -9.97
CA GLU A 570 -2.70 12.33 -9.12
C GLU A 570 -3.19 12.39 -7.66
N VAL A 571 -3.47 11.22 -7.09
CA VAL A 571 -3.80 11.10 -5.67
C VAL A 571 -2.55 11.30 -4.80
N PRO A 572 -2.70 11.70 -3.52
CA PRO A 572 -1.59 11.85 -2.60
C PRO A 572 -0.72 10.58 -2.48
N VAL A 573 0.56 10.77 -2.18
CA VAL A 573 1.52 9.67 -2.01
C VAL A 573 1.01 8.71 -0.93
N GLY A 574 1.13 7.40 -1.17
CA GLY A 574 0.63 6.37 -0.25
C GLY A 574 -0.84 5.99 -0.43
N ARG A 575 -1.64 6.80 -1.15
CA ARG A 575 -3.04 6.46 -1.51
C ARG A 575 -3.22 5.95 -2.93
N ALA A 576 -2.20 6.07 -3.76
CA ALA A 576 -2.19 5.47 -5.09
C ALA A 576 -2.15 3.95 -4.99
N SER A 577 -2.99 3.27 -5.78
CA SER A 577 -2.88 1.83 -5.96
C SER A 577 -1.59 1.50 -6.73
N ASN A 578 -0.84 0.49 -6.29
CA ASN A 578 0.39 0.03 -6.96
C ASN A 578 0.15 -0.42 -8.42
N ARG A 579 -1.10 -0.63 -8.82
CA ARG A 579 -1.47 -0.80 -10.21
C ARG A 579 -1.67 0.58 -10.83
N LYS A 580 -0.69 1.06 -11.58
CA LYS A 580 -0.85 2.20 -12.51
C LYS A 580 -1.99 1.86 -13.47
N PHE A 581 -3.22 2.22 -13.11
CA PHE A 581 -4.31 2.32 -14.05
C PHE A 581 -3.95 3.46 -15.00
N THR A 582 -3.72 3.14 -16.27
CA THR A 582 -3.86 4.13 -17.33
C THR A 582 -5.26 4.71 -17.23
N LEU A 583 -5.37 5.99 -16.88
CA LEU A 583 -6.64 6.71 -16.80
C LEU A 583 -7.43 6.49 -18.10
N SER A 584 -8.71 6.21 -17.97
CA SER A 584 -9.60 6.06 -19.10
C SER A 584 -9.71 7.39 -19.88
N SER A 585 -10.05 7.31 -21.17
CA SER A 585 -10.27 8.52 -21.97
C SER A 585 -11.35 9.43 -21.40
N LYS A 586 -12.31 8.89 -20.63
CA LYS A 586 -13.37 9.68 -19.97
C LYS A 586 -12.80 10.45 -18.77
N GLU A 587 -11.95 9.82 -17.96
CA GLU A 587 -11.28 10.46 -16.82
C GLU A 587 -10.29 11.54 -17.27
N LEU A 588 -9.49 11.26 -18.31
CA LEU A 588 -8.58 12.27 -18.88
C LEU A 588 -9.34 13.49 -19.40
N LYS A 589 -10.50 13.28 -20.02
CA LYS A 589 -11.35 14.39 -20.46
C LYS A 589 -11.91 15.17 -19.26
N ALA A 590 -12.39 14.49 -18.23
CA ALA A 590 -12.90 15.15 -17.02
C ALA A 590 -11.81 15.99 -16.33
N ILE A 591 -10.58 15.46 -16.20
CA ILE A 591 -9.43 16.20 -15.66
C ILE A 591 -9.14 17.44 -16.51
N GLN A 592 -9.15 17.31 -17.84
CA GLN A 592 -8.93 18.45 -18.73
C GLN A 592 -10.05 19.50 -18.62
N ASP A 593 -11.31 19.07 -18.52
CA ASP A 593 -12.47 19.98 -18.37
C ASP A 593 -12.37 20.74 -17.02
N GLU A 594 -11.99 20.06 -15.93
CA GLU A 594 -11.72 20.71 -14.63
C GLU A 594 -10.51 21.65 -14.69
N LYS A 595 -9.45 21.27 -15.41
CA LYS A 595 -8.27 22.10 -15.65
C LYS A 595 -8.61 23.40 -16.38
N VAL A 596 -9.55 23.36 -17.32
CA VAL A 596 -10.03 24.58 -17.99
C VAL A 596 -10.76 25.49 -16.99
N LYS A 597 -11.72 24.95 -16.22
CA LYS A 597 -12.49 25.72 -15.23
C LYS A 597 -11.60 26.39 -14.18
N LEU A 598 -10.65 25.65 -13.59
CA LEU A 598 -9.73 26.21 -12.60
C LEU A 598 -8.86 27.31 -13.21
N THR A 599 -8.41 27.12 -14.46
CA THR A 599 -7.54 28.10 -15.14
C THR A 599 -8.32 29.38 -15.40
N GLU A 600 -9.56 29.29 -15.90
CA GLU A 600 -10.41 30.46 -16.15
C GLU A 600 -10.68 31.27 -14.87
N HIS A 601 -10.89 30.60 -13.75
CA HIS A 601 -11.08 31.25 -12.45
C HIS A 601 -9.81 31.94 -11.95
N PHE A 602 -8.70 31.19 -11.80
CA PHE A 602 -7.48 31.70 -11.16
C PHE A 602 -6.69 32.68 -12.02
N ILE A 603 -6.86 32.70 -13.34
CA ILE A 603 -6.27 33.76 -14.20
C ILE A 603 -6.67 35.15 -13.70
N VAL A 604 -7.91 35.31 -13.23
CA VAL A 604 -8.45 36.61 -12.79
C VAL A 604 -8.18 36.87 -11.31
N THR A 605 -8.32 35.87 -10.45
CA THR A 605 -8.27 36.05 -8.99
C THR A 605 -6.86 35.97 -8.40
N LEU A 606 -5.94 35.22 -9.01
CA LEU A 606 -4.62 34.96 -8.45
C LEU A 606 -3.75 36.21 -8.26
N PRO A 607 -3.67 37.18 -9.20
CA PRO A 607 -2.88 38.39 -8.98
C PRO A 607 -3.31 39.20 -7.75
N ALA A 608 -4.61 39.24 -7.45
CA ALA A 608 -5.14 39.92 -6.27
C ALA A 608 -4.81 39.16 -4.97
N LEU A 609 -4.85 37.83 -5.00
CA LEU A 609 -4.44 37.00 -3.86
C LEU A 609 -2.94 37.17 -3.55
N LEU A 610 -2.09 37.16 -4.57
CA LEU A 610 -0.65 37.39 -4.41
C LEU A 610 -0.39 38.77 -3.79
N GLU A 611 -1.14 39.81 -4.21
CA GLU A 611 -1.01 41.15 -3.63
C GLU A 611 -1.42 41.20 -2.16
N LYS A 612 -2.56 40.58 -1.80
CA LYS A 612 -3.06 40.57 -0.43
C LYS A 612 -2.11 39.84 0.53
N TYR A 613 -1.56 38.71 0.09
CA TYR A 613 -0.76 37.82 0.95
C TYR A 613 0.75 37.93 0.72
N GLN A 614 1.23 38.98 0.03
CA GLN A 614 2.66 39.15 -0.28
C GLN A 614 3.58 39.22 0.95
N ALA A 615 3.08 39.53 2.16
CA ALA A 615 3.93 39.56 3.35
C ALA A 615 4.17 38.17 3.96
N ASP A 616 3.33 37.18 3.66
CA ASP A 616 3.33 35.87 4.31
C ASP A 616 3.98 34.82 3.40
N SER A 617 5.14 34.30 3.80
CA SER A 617 5.92 33.39 2.95
C SER A 617 5.26 32.03 2.74
N GLU A 618 4.52 31.50 3.71
CA GLU A 618 3.90 30.18 3.59
C GLU A 618 2.69 30.24 2.64
N LYS A 619 1.81 31.22 2.85
CA LYS A 619 0.66 31.46 1.97
C LYS A 619 1.11 31.75 0.54
N LEU A 620 2.15 32.58 0.39
CA LEU A 620 2.66 33.00 -0.91
C LEU A 620 3.29 31.83 -1.69
N ALA A 621 4.06 30.96 -1.04
CA ALA A 621 4.62 29.77 -1.70
C ALA A 621 3.50 28.89 -2.27
N ASN A 622 2.43 28.65 -1.51
CA ASN A 622 1.27 27.88 -1.96
C ASN A 622 0.56 28.52 -3.16
N LEU A 623 0.29 29.83 -3.09
CA LEU A 623 -0.38 30.57 -4.18
C LEU A 623 0.47 30.59 -5.47
N LEU A 624 1.79 30.75 -5.35
CA LEU A 624 2.70 30.77 -6.50
C LEU A 624 2.78 29.43 -7.24
N ALA A 625 2.41 28.31 -6.60
CA ALA A 625 2.38 27.01 -7.25
C ALA A 625 1.17 26.84 -8.20
N VAL A 626 0.09 27.60 -8.02
CA VAL A 626 -1.17 27.46 -8.77
C VAL A 626 -0.99 27.53 -10.30
N PRO A 627 -0.22 28.48 -10.88
CA PRO A 627 -0.06 28.58 -12.33
C PRO A 627 0.62 27.36 -12.98
N GLN A 628 1.35 26.55 -12.21
CA GLN A 628 1.96 25.31 -12.71
C GLN A 628 0.90 24.29 -13.18
N TYR A 629 -0.35 24.49 -12.79
CA TYR A 629 -1.49 23.64 -13.13
C TYR A 629 -2.39 24.23 -14.22
N PHE A 630 -2.02 25.35 -14.84
CA PHE A 630 -2.85 26.01 -15.86
C PHE A 630 -2.78 25.35 -17.24
N ASP A 631 -3.82 25.57 -18.04
CA ASP A 631 -3.74 25.48 -19.50
C ASP A 631 -3.33 26.85 -20.05
N LEU A 632 -2.05 27.00 -20.38
CA LEU A 632 -1.46 28.29 -20.80
C LEU A 632 -2.09 28.85 -22.09
N ASN A 633 -2.72 28.01 -22.92
CA ASN A 633 -3.36 28.48 -24.14
C ASN A 633 -4.51 29.45 -23.84
N LEU A 634 -5.17 29.28 -22.69
CA LEU A 634 -6.31 30.09 -22.27
C LEU A 634 -5.97 31.57 -22.09
N TYR A 635 -4.70 31.89 -21.79
CA TYR A 635 -4.25 33.28 -21.75
C TYR A 635 -4.42 34.00 -23.09
N THR A 636 -4.23 33.28 -24.19
CA THR A 636 -4.33 33.85 -25.54
C THR A 636 -5.71 33.66 -26.16
N THR A 637 -6.35 32.49 -25.97
CA THR A 637 -7.67 32.23 -26.55
C THR A 637 -8.76 33.10 -25.91
N ASN A 638 -8.67 33.34 -24.60
CA ASN A 638 -9.65 34.13 -23.85
C ASN A 638 -9.24 35.61 -23.71
N ARG A 639 -8.19 36.04 -24.42
CA ARG A 639 -7.66 37.42 -24.42
C ARG A 639 -7.31 37.94 -23.02
N GLN A 640 -6.63 37.10 -22.24
CA GLN A 640 -6.24 37.37 -20.85
C GLN A 640 -4.76 37.79 -20.73
N GLU A 641 -4.20 38.35 -21.80
CA GLU A 641 -2.80 38.78 -21.85
C GLU A 641 -2.47 39.85 -20.80
N GLY A 642 -3.45 40.68 -20.42
CA GLY A 642 -3.30 41.67 -19.34
C GLY A 642 -3.10 41.01 -17.97
N ASN A 643 -3.88 39.97 -17.68
CA ASN A 643 -3.75 39.21 -16.42
C ASN A 643 -2.45 38.39 -16.39
N LEU A 644 -1.98 37.90 -17.53
CA LEU A 644 -0.64 37.31 -17.65
C LEU A 644 0.44 38.33 -17.27
N GLN A 645 0.35 39.57 -17.77
CA GLN A 645 1.33 40.61 -17.42
C GLN A 645 1.30 40.91 -15.92
N ALA A 646 0.10 41.06 -15.33
CA ALA A 646 -0.05 41.28 -13.90
C ALA A 646 0.57 40.16 -13.06
N LEU A 647 0.39 38.89 -13.46
CA LEU A 647 1.03 37.75 -12.79
C LEU A 647 2.56 37.82 -12.90
N LEU A 648 3.11 38.11 -14.08
CA LEU A 648 4.56 38.22 -14.29
C LEU A 648 5.16 39.37 -13.48
N ASP A 649 4.46 40.50 -13.38
CA ASP A 649 4.88 41.64 -12.56
C ASP A 649 4.91 41.27 -11.08
N LYS A 650 3.92 40.51 -10.59
CA LYS A 650 3.89 39.99 -9.21
C LYS A 650 5.02 38.97 -8.95
N ILE A 651 5.26 38.04 -9.86
CA ILE A 651 6.39 37.09 -9.78
C ILE A 651 7.73 37.84 -9.71
N SER A 652 7.92 38.87 -10.54
CA SER A 652 9.11 39.71 -10.52
C SER A 652 9.28 40.45 -9.19
N GLN A 653 8.20 41.05 -8.66
CA GLN A 653 8.20 41.71 -7.37
C GLN A 653 8.57 40.74 -6.23
N VAL A 654 7.97 39.54 -6.23
CA VAL A 654 8.25 38.52 -5.21
C VAL A 654 9.72 38.09 -5.24
N MET A 655 10.28 37.82 -6.43
CA MET A 655 11.68 37.41 -6.58
C MET A 655 12.66 38.47 -6.06
N CYS A 656 12.30 39.75 -6.13
CA CYS A 656 13.13 40.85 -5.63
C CYS A 656 13.01 41.07 -4.10
N MET A 657 11.84 40.81 -3.52
CA MET A 657 11.53 41.18 -2.12
C MET A 657 11.64 40.03 -1.11
N HIS A 658 11.38 38.78 -1.51
CA HIS A 658 11.33 37.66 -0.59
C HIS A 658 12.68 36.99 -0.37
N THR A 659 12.83 36.40 0.83
CA THR A 659 14.04 35.67 1.23
C THR A 659 13.81 34.21 1.59
N GLY A 660 12.56 33.77 1.69
CA GLY A 660 12.19 32.38 1.94
C GLY A 660 12.58 31.45 0.78
N ARG A 661 13.29 30.35 1.08
CA ARG A 661 13.76 29.39 0.05
C ARG A 661 12.57 28.79 -0.72
N ASP A 662 11.53 28.37 -0.02
CA ASP A 662 10.37 27.71 -0.61
C ASP A 662 9.59 28.64 -1.56
N VAL A 663 9.47 29.93 -1.21
CA VAL A 663 8.86 30.97 -2.05
C VAL A 663 9.67 31.16 -3.33
N LEU A 664 10.99 31.35 -3.21
CA LEU A 664 11.89 31.60 -4.33
C LEU A 664 11.96 30.39 -5.28
N GLU A 665 12.07 29.17 -4.74
CA GLU A 665 12.06 27.93 -5.53
C GLU A 665 10.73 27.73 -6.26
N THR A 666 9.62 27.99 -5.59
CA THR A 666 8.30 27.88 -6.24
C THR A 666 8.14 28.94 -7.33
N CYS A 667 8.63 30.15 -7.09
CA CYS A 667 8.65 31.24 -8.07
C CYS A 667 9.46 30.85 -9.32
N ALA A 668 10.67 30.30 -9.14
CA ALA A 668 11.52 29.84 -10.25
C ALA A 668 10.87 28.69 -11.04
N LYS A 669 10.32 27.67 -10.35
CA LYS A 669 9.59 26.56 -10.99
C LYS A 669 8.34 27.03 -11.74
N THR A 670 7.61 27.99 -11.19
CA THR A 670 6.44 28.58 -11.85
C THR A 670 6.86 29.35 -13.10
N LEU A 671 7.93 30.13 -13.03
CA LEU A 671 8.48 30.85 -14.18
C LEU A 671 8.97 29.87 -15.27
N GLU A 672 9.57 28.75 -14.89
CA GLU A 672 9.95 27.66 -15.81
C GLU A 672 8.73 27.11 -16.54
N CYS A 673 7.66 26.76 -15.81
CA CYS A 673 6.42 26.25 -16.38
C CYS A 673 5.76 27.26 -17.34
N LEU A 674 5.73 28.55 -16.98
CA LEU A 674 5.18 29.61 -17.83
C LEU A 674 6.00 29.83 -19.11
N CYS A 675 7.30 29.53 -19.06
CA CYS A 675 8.23 29.61 -20.20
C CYS A 675 8.32 28.31 -21.01
N ALA A 676 7.27 27.49 -21.05
CA ALA A 676 7.23 26.28 -21.86
C ALA A 676 7.41 26.59 -23.37
N GLU A 677 8.42 25.98 -23.99
CA GLU A 677 8.72 26.16 -25.42
C GLU A 677 7.53 25.72 -26.29
N GLY A 678 7.19 26.54 -27.29
CA GLY A 678 6.04 26.31 -28.17
C GLY A 678 4.70 26.83 -27.65
N SER A 679 4.63 27.34 -26.41
CA SER A 679 3.45 28.06 -25.92
C SER A 679 3.28 29.41 -26.63
N ALA A 680 2.04 29.81 -26.90
CA ALA A 680 1.73 31.14 -27.44
C ALA A 680 2.12 32.28 -26.47
N THR A 681 2.26 31.98 -25.17
CA THR A 681 2.70 32.94 -24.15
C THR A 681 4.22 33.07 -24.03
N TYR A 682 4.99 32.17 -24.67
CA TYR A 682 6.43 31.99 -24.44
C TYR A 682 7.22 33.30 -24.55
N THR A 683 7.07 34.06 -25.64
CA THR A 683 7.86 35.28 -25.88
C THR A 683 7.73 36.28 -24.73
N ARG A 684 6.50 36.48 -24.22
CA ARG A 684 6.26 37.43 -23.13
C ARG A 684 6.82 36.93 -21.80
N CYS A 685 6.58 35.66 -21.48
CA CYS A 685 7.13 35.03 -20.27
C CYS A 685 8.66 35.03 -20.29
N ASN A 686 9.27 34.76 -21.44
CA ASN A 686 10.72 34.76 -21.62
C ASN A 686 11.35 36.15 -21.43
N ILE A 687 10.69 37.23 -21.88
CA ILE A 687 11.15 38.60 -21.62
C ILE A 687 11.16 38.87 -20.11
N ALA A 688 10.07 38.53 -19.41
CA ALA A 688 10.00 38.69 -17.96
C ALA A 688 11.07 37.84 -17.25
N ARG A 689 11.27 36.58 -17.67
CA ARG A 689 12.34 35.71 -17.17
C ARG A 689 13.71 36.34 -17.34
N SER A 690 14.00 36.87 -18.52
CA SER A 690 15.29 37.49 -18.82
C SER A 690 15.54 38.72 -17.94
N ASN A 691 14.54 39.57 -17.74
CA ASN A 691 14.63 40.75 -16.88
C ASN A 691 14.85 40.37 -15.40
N ILE A 692 14.14 39.34 -14.90
CA ILE A 692 14.30 38.84 -13.52
C ILE A 692 15.73 38.32 -13.31
N ILE A 693 16.24 37.51 -14.26
CA ILE A 693 17.60 36.98 -14.22
C ILE A 693 18.63 38.12 -14.29
N GLU A 694 18.48 39.05 -15.22
CA GLU A 694 19.40 40.19 -15.37
C GLU A 694 19.47 41.04 -14.10
N ASN A 695 18.33 41.31 -13.46
CA ASN A 695 18.29 42.02 -12.17
C ASN A 695 19.02 41.24 -11.07
N ALA A 696 18.80 39.93 -10.96
CA ALA A 696 19.47 39.10 -9.96
C ALA A 696 20.99 39.02 -10.20
N VAL A 697 21.42 38.90 -11.46
CA VAL A 697 22.83 38.86 -11.84
C VAL A 697 23.52 40.19 -11.58
N ASN A 698 22.89 41.31 -11.92
CA ASN A 698 23.46 42.65 -11.67
C ASN A 698 23.58 42.88 -10.17
N LYS A 699 22.55 42.55 -9.39
CA LYS A 699 22.61 42.63 -7.92
C LYS A 699 23.76 41.78 -7.35
N TYR A 700 23.95 40.55 -7.84
CA TYR A 700 25.10 39.73 -7.46
C TYR A 700 26.44 40.39 -7.78
N LYS A 701 26.61 40.90 -9.01
CA LYS A 701 27.86 41.55 -9.43
C LYS A 701 28.19 42.78 -8.58
N ASP A 702 27.19 43.57 -8.21
CA ASP A 702 27.38 44.74 -7.35
C ASP A 702 27.74 44.30 -5.92
N THR A 703 26.93 43.43 -5.30
CA THR A 703 27.13 42.99 -3.92
C THR A 703 28.43 42.21 -3.71
N ILE A 704 28.84 41.36 -4.68
CA ILE A 704 30.10 40.61 -4.54
C ILE A 704 31.32 41.53 -4.67
N VAL A 705 31.24 42.58 -5.50
CA VAL A 705 32.32 43.57 -5.62
C VAL A 705 32.41 44.40 -4.33
N GLU A 706 31.28 44.84 -3.78
CA GLU A 706 31.22 45.53 -2.49
C GLU A 706 31.81 44.66 -1.37
N TRP A 707 31.38 43.40 -1.26
CA TRP A 707 31.92 42.44 -0.30
C TRP A 707 33.43 42.30 -0.42
N ARG A 708 33.93 42.08 -1.65
CA ARG A 708 35.37 41.92 -1.91
C ARG A 708 36.16 43.19 -1.57
N ASN A 709 35.62 44.37 -1.85
CA ASN A 709 36.26 45.63 -1.51
C ASN A 709 36.33 45.85 0.01
N LEU A 710 35.28 45.47 0.73
CA LEU A 710 35.21 45.56 2.18
C LEU A 710 36.27 44.65 2.83
N ILE A 711 36.37 43.40 2.37
CA ILE A 711 37.38 42.44 2.84
C ILE A 711 38.81 42.90 2.47
N LEU A 712 39.02 43.44 1.26
CA LEU A 712 40.32 43.99 0.86
C LEU A 712 40.70 45.24 1.66
N GLY A 713 39.72 46.01 2.11
CA GLY A 713 39.89 47.17 2.99
C GLY A 713 40.19 46.82 4.44
N GLU A 714 40.26 45.52 4.79
CA GLU A 714 40.38 45.02 6.17
C GLU A 714 39.24 45.50 7.10
N GLU A 715 38.09 45.82 6.52
CA GLU A 715 36.87 46.13 7.27
C GLU A 715 36.16 44.83 7.63
N THR A 716 35.55 44.79 8.83
CA THR A 716 34.74 43.63 9.26
C THR A 716 33.32 43.78 8.71
N PRO A 717 32.81 42.81 7.91
CA PRO A 717 31.44 42.86 7.40
C PRO A 717 30.44 42.93 8.55
N ASN A 718 29.45 43.82 8.45
CA ASN A 718 28.37 43.87 9.42
C ASN A 718 27.30 42.80 9.10
N GLU A 719 26.27 42.69 9.95
CA GLU A 719 25.18 41.72 9.75
C GLU A 719 24.39 41.96 8.45
N ASP A 720 24.23 43.22 8.03
CA ASP A 720 23.52 43.58 6.80
C ASP A 720 24.32 43.16 5.56
N ASP A 721 25.64 43.32 5.57
CA ASP A 721 26.54 42.89 4.48
C ASP A 721 26.48 41.36 4.31
N ILE A 722 26.55 40.63 5.43
CA ILE A 722 26.45 39.17 5.48
C ILE A 722 25.10 38.70 4.96
N TYR A 723 24.01 39.35 5.40
CA TYR A 723 22.66 39.04 4.95
C TYR A 723 22.50 39.30 3.46
N ASN A 724 22.95 40.45 2.96
CA ASN A 724 22.83 40.88 1.57
C ASN A 724 23.57 39.97 0.59
N ILE A 725 24.80 39.54 0.91
CA ILE A 725 25.53 38.61 0.06
C ILE A 725 24.90 37.21 0.06
N THR A 726 24.45 36.75 1.23
CA THR A 726 23.83 35.43 1.39
C THR A 726 22.52 35.33 0.62
N ILE A 727 21.63 36.33 0.73
CA ILE A 727 20.37 36.32 0.00
C ILE A 727 20.56 36.43 -1.51
N THR A 728 21.52 37.24 -1.95
CA THR A 728 21.76 37.45 -3.38
C THR A 728 22.29 36.17 -4.02
N LEU A 729 23.20 35.46 -3.36
CA LEU A 729 23.69 34.15 -3.81
C LEU A 729 22.61 33.07 -3.74
N LYS A 730 21.74 33.10 -2.73
CA LYS A 730 20.58 32.19 -2.63
C LYS A 730 19.62 32.36 -3.80
N VAL A 731 19.22 33.60 -4.12
CA VAL A 731 18.34 33.88 -5.27
C VAL A 731 19.01 33.41 -6.56
N LEU A 732 20.32 33.67 -6.71
CA LEU A 732 21.09 33.25 -7.87
C LEU A 732 21.14 31.73 -8.02
N SER A 733 21.43 30.98 -6.96
CA SER A 733 21.50 29.51 -7.00
C SER A 733 20.15 28.89 -7.34
N ILE A 734 19.07 29.40 -6.75
CA ILE A 734 17.69 28.95 -7.01
C ILE A 734 17.30 29.22 -8.47
N LEU A 735 17.58 30.42 -9.00
CA LEU A 735 17.33 30.71 -10.42
C LEU A 735 18.14 29.79 -11.34
N TYR A 736 19.40 29.51 -11.00
CA TYR A 736 20.24 28.58 -11.76
C TYR A 736 19.70 27.15 -11.78
N SER A 737 18.99 26.73 -10.73
CA SER A 737 18.42 25.38 -10.65
C SER A 737 17.33 25.10 -11.69
N SER A 738 16.59 26.13 -12.12
CA SER A 738 15.49 26.03 -13.09
C SER A 738 15.79 26.73 -14.43
N HIS A 739 16.81 27.59 -14.49
CA HIS A 739 17.12 28.41 -15.67
C HIS A 739 18.61 28.42 -15.99
N ASN A 740 18.93 28.48 -17.28
CA ASN A 740 20.31 28.56 -17.74
C ASN A 740 20.85 30.00 -17.61
N LEU A 741 21.74 30.24 -16.64
CA LEU A 741 22.43 31.51 -16.43
C LEU A 741 23.87 31.54 -16.98
N ASN A 742 24.32 30.51 -17.72
CA ASN A 742 25.66 30.49 -18.32
C ASN A 742 25.96 31.69 -19.26
N PRO A 743 24.99 32.29 -19.98
CA PRO A 743 25.25 33.47 -20.82
C PRO A 743 25.84 34.69 -20.10
N TRP A 744 25.77 34.75 -18.77
CA TRP A 744 26.30 35.86 -17.97
C TRP A 744 27.73 35.64 -17.42
N ASP A 745 28.39 34.53 -17.76
CA ASP A 745 29.77 34.14 -17.37
C ASP A 745 30.06 34.27 -15.85
N LEU A 746 29.21 33.65 -15.03
CA LEU A 746 29.30 33.75 -13.56
C LEU A 746 30.24 32.73 -12.92
N PHE A 747 30.57 31.64 -13.62
CA PHE A 747 31.30 30.50 -13.07
C PHE A 747 32.63 30.90 -12.43
N LYS A 748 33.46 31.66 -13.15
CA LYS A 748 34.79 32.08 -12.65
C LYS A 748 34.70 32.90 -11.36
N SER A 749 33.70 33.79 -11.27
CA SER A 749 33.50 34.61 -10.07
C SER A 749 33.04 33.76 -8.88
N LEU A 750 32.08 32.86 -9.08
CA LEU A 750 31.52 32.00 -8.03
C LEU A 750 32.54 30.95 -7.56
N PHE A 751 33.26 30.33 -8.51
CA PHE A 751 34.25 29.29 -8.22
C PHE A 751 35.44 29.83 -7.42
N ARG A 752 35.83 31.08 -7.65
CA ARG A 752 36.91 31.73 -6.89
C ARG A 752 36.63 31.70 -5.38
N ASP A 753 35.40 31.97 -4.97
CA ASP A 753 35.05 31.99 -3.55
C ASP A 753 34.99 30.55 -2.97
N VAL A 754 34.69 29.54 -3.80
CA VAL A 754 34.79 28.11 -3.45
C VAL A 754 36.24 27.66 -3.26
N GLU A 755 37.16 28.15 -4.11
CA GLU A 755 38.61 27.89 -4.01
C GLU A 755 39.22 28.57 -2.77
N GLU A 756 38.84 29.83 -2.50
CA GLU A 756 39.29 30.57 -1.31
C GLU A 756 38.90 29.87 0.00
N ALA A 757 37.72 29.24 0.06
CA ALA A 757 37.26 28.50 1.23
C ALA A 757 38.10 27.25 1.58
N GLN A 758 38.96 26.80 0.67
CA GLN A 758 39.91 25.71 0.95
C GLN A 758 41.11 26.19 1.76
N CYS A 759 41.43 27.48 1.69
CA CYS A 759 42.59 28.07 2.35
C CYS A 759 42.32 28.28 3.84
N LYS A 760 43.01 27.50 4.69
CA LYS A 760 42.87 27.59 6.16
C LYS A 760 43.47 28.88 6.77
N ASP A 761 44.27 29.61 6.00
CA ASP A 761 45.05 30.74 6.50
C ASP A 761 44.27 32.07 6.60
N ASN A 762 43.02 32.17 6.11
CA ASN A 762 42.23 33.41 6.10
C ASN A 762 40.71 33.20 6.28
N VAL A 763 40.29 32.53 7.36
CA VAL A 763 38.86 32.25 7.64
C VAL A 763 38.02 33.53 7.75
N GLU A 764 38.59 34.63 8.25
CA GLU A 764 37.90 35.93 8.39
C GLU A 764 37.62 36.64 7.05
N ARG A 765 38.26 36.22 5.95
CA ARG A 765 38.09 36.80 4.61
C ARG A 765 37.16 35.99 3.70
N CYS A 766 36.68 34.84 4.18
CA CYS A 766 35.83 33.94 3.41
C CYS A 766 34.37 34.40 3.41
N LEU A 767 33.61 34.00 2.39
CA LEU A 767 32.16 34.17 2.38
C LEU A 767 31.52 33.45 3.59
N PRO A 768 30.36 33.94 4.07
CA PRO A 768 29.56 33.22 5.05
C PRO A 768 29.30 31.78 4.61
N ASN A 769 29.28 30.83 5.56
CA ASN A 769 29.15 29.40 5.23
C ASN A 769 27.87 29.09 4.43
N GLU A 770 26.76 29.77 4.71
CA GLU A 770 25.50 29.62 3.96
C GLU A 770 25.63 30.14 2.52
N ALA A 771 26.22 31.33 2.35
CA ALA A 771 26.52 31.91 1.04
C ALA A 771 27.42 30.99 0.20
N LEU A 772 28.44 30.38 0.82
CA LEU A 772 29.34 29.45 0.15
C LEU A 772 28.64 28.18 -0.32
N ALA A 773 27.69 27.64 0.45
CA ALA A 773 26.88 26.51 0.02
C ALA A 773 26.09 26.84 -1.27
N TYR A 774 25.54 28.04 -1.37
CA TYR A 774 24.87 28.50 -2.59
C TYR A 774 25.84 28.71 -3.76
N CYS A 775 27.10 29.11 -3.52
CA CYS A 775 28.13 29.12 -4.57
C CYS A 775 28.42 27.72 -5.12
N ILE A 776 28.53 26.71 -4.23
CA ILE A 776 28.73 25.31 -4.63
C ILE A 776 27.53 24.83 -5.47
N GLU A 777 26.29 25.09 -5.01
CA GLU A 777 25.06 24.77 -5.77
C GLU A 777 25.06 25.46 -7.14
N ALA A 778 25.38 26.76 -7.21
CA ALA A 778 25.38 27.53 -8.46
C ALA A 778 26.47 27.05 -9.45
N CYS A 779 27.67 26.73 -8.98
CA CYS A 779 28.72 26.13 -9.80
C CYS A 779 28.31 24.76 -10.33
N TYR A 780 27.68 23.92 -9.50
CA TYR A 780 27.11 22.63 -9.91
C TYR A 780 26.09 22.80 -11.05
N PHE A 781 25.15 23.74 -10.92
CA PHE A 781 24.16 24.00 -11.98
C PHE A 781 24.79 24.58 -13.23
N SER A 782 25.79 25.47 -13.12
CA SER A 782 26.52 26.01 -14.27
C SER A 782 27.20 24.89 -15.09
N ILE A 783 27.86 23.94 -14.42
CA ILE A 783 28.46 22.75 -15.06
C ILE A 783 27.40 21.86 -15.70
N SER A 784 26.25 21.66 -15.03
CA SER A 784 25.16 20.83 -15.54
C SER A 784 24.50 21.44 -16.80
N TRP A 785 24.20 22.74 -16.78
CA TRP A 785 23.73 23.48 -17.95
C TRP A 785 24.78 23.56 -19.06
N GLY A 786 26.06 23.56 -18.71
CA GLY A 786 27.16 23.49 -19.66
C GLY A 786 27.12 22.20 -20.48
N LEU A 787 26.89 21.05 -19.83
CA LEU A 787 26.71 19.78 -20.52
C LEU A 787 25.47 19.79 -21.41
N TYR A 788 24.32 20.24 -20.88
CA TYR A 788 23.09 20.35 -21.65
C TYR A 788 23.27 21.18 -22.93
N TYR A 789 23.97 22.32 -22.82
CA TYR A 789 24.29 23.18 -23.96
C TYR A 789 25.16 22.45 -25.00
N VAL A 790 26.22 21.76 -24.56
CA VAL A 790 27.10 20.99 -25.46
C VAL A 790 26.36 19.85 -26.17
N GLU A 791 25.42 19.19 -25.50
CA GLU A 791 24.65 18.07 -26.05
C GLU A 791 23.53 18.51 -27.02
N ASN A 792 22.85 19.63 -26.74
CA ASN A 792 21.61 20.00 -27.43
C ASN A 792 21.70 21.27 -28.28
N ASP A 793 22.44 22.28 -27.83
CA ASP A 793 22.33 23.66 -28.35
C ASP A 793 23.62 24.17 -29.02
N CYS A 794 24.75 23.50 -28.79
CA CYS A 794 26.05 23.97 -29.27
C CYS A 794 26.26 23.66 -30.75
N GLU A 795 26.55 24.71 -31.53
CA GLU A 795 26.90 24.57 -32.95
C GLU A 795 28.24 23.83 -33.12
N THR A 796 28.32 22.90 -34.08
CA THR A 796 29.48 22.02 -34.31
C THR A 796 30.84 22.73 -34.43
N LEU A 797 30.86 24.01 -34.82
CA LEU A 797 32.09 24.80 -34.95
C LEU A 797 32.67 25.23 -33.60
N ASN A 798 31.82 25.41 -32.58
CA ASN A 798 32.19 25.93 -31.26
C ASN A 798 32.28 24.82 -30.19
N VAL A 799 31.78 23.61 -30.48
CA VAL A 799 31.76 22.47 -29.56
C VAL A 799 33.13 22.19 -28.95
N ALA A 800 34.21 22.24 -29.74
CA ALA A 800 35.55 21.93 -29.24
C ALA A 800 36.02 22.91 -28.16
N GLN A 801 35.74 24.21 -28.34
CA GLN A 801 36.09 25.25 -27.37
C GLN A 801 35.21 25.16 -26.13
N ALA A 802 33.89 25.01 -26.31
CA ALA A 802 32.93 24.89 -25.22
C ALA A 802 33.22 23.66 -24.34
N VAL A 803 33.58 22.53 -24.95
CA VAL A 803 33.99 21.32 -24.24
C VAL A 803 35.29 21.51 -23.47
N ALA A 804 36.29 22.19 -24.04
CA ALA A 804 37.55 22.44 -23.36
C ALA A 804 37.36 23.33 -22.12
N GLU A 805 36.52 24.36 -22.22
CA GLU A 805 36.16 25.23 -21.09
C GLU A 805 35.37 24.46 -20.02
N LEU A 806 34.35 23.69 -20.43
CA LEU A 806 33.55 22.88 -19.51
C LEU A 806 34.41 21.84 -18.78
N ARG A 807 35.35 21.20 -19.49
CA ARG A 807 36.29 20.25 -18.89
C ARG A 807 37.16 20.90 -17.82
N GLY A 808 37.72 22.07 -18.12
CA GLY A 808 38.53 22.82 -17.15
C GLY A 808 37.74 23.23 -15.91
N ASN A 809 36.49 23.69 -16.11
CA ASN A 809 35.57 24.04 -15.03
C ASN A 809 35.20 22.82 -14.18
N LEU A 810 34.89 21.69 -14.81
CA LEU A 810 34.58 20.43 -14.14
C LEU A 810 35.75 19.92 -13.29
N ASP A 811 36.95 19.81 -13.87
CA ASP A 811 38.12 19.26 -13.17
C ASP A 811 38.49 20.13 -11.94
N SER A 812 38.44 21.46 -12.09
CA SER A 812 38.71 22.41 -11.00
C SER A 812 37.65 22.32 -9.89
N PHE A 813 36.37 22.27 -10.27
CA PHE A 813 35.26 22.16 -9.33
C PHE A 813 35.26 20.83 -8.57
N MET A 814 35.46 19.70 -9.26
CA MET A 814 35.53 18.39 -8.64
C MET A 814 36.68 18.31 -7.63
N SER A 815 37.87 18.81 -8.00
CA SER A 815 39.01 18.89 -7.07
C SER A 815 38.66 19.72 -5.84
N ALA A 816 37.95 20.84 -6.02
CA ALA A 816 37.56 21.69 -4.91
C ALA A 816 36.57 21.02 -3.95
N CYS A 817 35.53 20.39 -4.51
CA CYS A 817 34.51 19.70 -3.73
C CYS A 817 35.06 18.48 -2.97
N PHE A 818 36.00 17.72 -3.52
CA PHE A 818 36.59 16.58 -2.80
C PHE A 818 37.35 17.02 -1.54
N GLU A 819 38.11 18.11 -1.64
CA GLU A 819 38.80 18.73 -0.50
C GLU A 819 37.81 19.27 0.52
N LEU A 820 36.76 19.98 0.08
CA LEU A 820 35.69 20.49 0.96
C LEU A 820 34.88 19.36 1.62
N THR A 821 34.71 18.22 0.96
CA THR A 821 34.04 17.05 1.57
C THR A 821 34.91 16.46 2.69
N ARG A 822 36.24 16.47 2.52
CA ARG A 822 37.19 15.92 3.50
C ARG A 822 37.37 16.84 4.71
N ASP A 823 37.66 18.12 4.46
CA ASP A 823 38.14 19.07 5.47
C ASP A 823 37.33 20.39 5.48
N GLY A 824 36.10 20.38 4.96
CA GLY A 824 35.24 21.57 4.89
C GLY A 824 34.96 22.20 6.26
N PRO A 825 34.77 23.52 6.33
CA PRO A 825 34.69 24.25 7.60
C PRO A 825 33.39 23.97 8.38
N THR A 826 32.32 23.57 7.70
CA THR A 826 31.05 23.19 8.32
C THR A 826 30.43 21.96 7.67
N VAL A 827 29.53 21.30 8.41
CA VAL A 827 28.76 20.14 7.93
C VAL A 827 27.93 20.50 6.70
N GLN A 828 27.34 21.69 6.64
CA GLN A 828 26.52 22.13 5.50
C GLN A 828 27.33 22.17 4.20
N ILE A 829 28.57 22.64 4.25
CA ILE A 829 29.47 22.70 3.09
C ILE A 829 29.92 21.30 2.67
N GLN A 830 30.26 20.44 3.63
CA GLN A 830 30.62 19.05 3.36
C GLN A 830 29.46 18.29 2.68
N GLU A 831 28.22 18.53 3.13
CA GLU A 831 27.02 17.93 2.55
C GLU A 831 26.75 18.44 1.12
N ALA A 832 26.83 19.75 0.89
CA ALA A 832 26.66 20.35 -0.43
C ALA A 832 27.70 19.82 -1.44
N ALA A 833 28.97 19.82 -1.04
CA ALA A 833 30.06 19.29 -1.85
C ALA A 833 29.89 17.79 -2.16
N TYR A 834 29.56 16.98 -1.14
CA TYR A 834 29.33 15.55 -1.30
C TYR A 834 28.19 15.25 -2.29
N GLN A 835 27.07 15.98 -2.18
CA GLN A 835 25.93 15.79 -3.05
C GLN A 835 26.26 16.19 -4.50
N SER A 836 26.91 17.33 -4.71
CA SER A 836 27.38 17.76 -6.04
C SER A 836 28.33 16.74 -6.67
N ILE A 837 29.27 16.17 -5.91
CA ILE A 837 30.18 15.13 -6.42
C ILE A 837 29.40 13.90 -6.86
N CYS A 838 28.50 13.38 -6.01
CA CYS A 838 27.77 12.15 -6.32
C CYS A 838 26.92 12.29 -7.59
N ASP A 839 26.24 13.43 -7.74
CA ASP A 839 25.40 13.68 -8.92
C ASP A 839 26.26 13.90 -10.17
N LEU A 840 27.34 14.70 -10.09
CA LEU A 840 28.25 14.93 -11.22
C LEU A 840 28.97 13.65 -11.67
N LEU A 841 29.35 12.76 -10.76
CA LEU A 841 29.94 11.47 -11.11
C LEU A 841 28.98 10.58 -11.90
N ILE A 842 27.67 10.72 -11.69
CA ILE A 842 26.64 10.01 -12.47
C ILE A 842 26.45 10.69 -13.83
N ILE A 843 26.30 12.01 -13.84
CA ILE A 843 26.08 12.82 -15.05
C ILE A 843 27.27 12.67 -16.02
N TYR A 844 28.50 12.71 -15.52
CA TYR A 844 29.74 12.61 -16.28
C TYR A 844 30.33 11.19 -16.33
N SER A 845 29.48 10.16 -16.24
CA SER A 845 29.86 8.75 -16.22
C SER A 845 30.13 8.14 -17.61
N ASP A 846 30.35 6.82 -17.67
CA ASP A 846 30.53 6.02 -18.90
C ASP A 846 29.39 6.19 -19.92
N GLN A 847 28.22 6.74 -19.53
CA GLN A 847 27.18 7.07 -20.50
C GLN A 847 27.66 8.10 -21.54
N LEU A 848 28.45 9.09 -21.13
CA LEU A 848 29.08 10.05 -22.05
C LEU A 848 30.16 9.38 -22.92
N ALA A 849 30.84 8.35 -22.39
CA ALA A 849 31.83 7.58 -23.15
C ALA A 849 31.21 6.80 -24.33
N ARG A 850 29.89 6.54 -24.29
CA ARG A 850 29.13 5.90 -25.37
C ARG A 850 28.56 6.88 -26.39
N SER A 851 28.76 8.19 -26.21
CA SER A 851 28.30 9.21 -27.15
C SER A 851 29.01 9.10 -28.50
N GLU A 852 28.28 9.35 -29.60
CA GLU A 852 28.84 9.35 -30.95
C GLU A 852 29.87 10.49 -31.14
N SER A 853 29.74 11.60 -30.40
CA SER A 853 30.65 12.74 -30.47
C SER A 853 31.94 12.47 -29.69
N GLU A 854 33.09 12.57 -30.36
CA GLU A 854 34.41 12.45 -29.73
C GLU A 854 34.66 13.53 -28.66
N HIS A 855 34.09 14.71 -28.85
CA HIS A 855 34.24 15.83 -27.92
C HIS A 855 33.42 15.61 -26.64
N ILE A 856 32.25 14.98 -26.74
CA ILE A 856 31.44 14.66 -25.54
C ILE A 856 32.09 13.51 -24.77
N ARG A 857 32.68 12.53 -25.48
CA ARG A 857 33.44 11.44 -24.86
C ARG A 857 34.61 11.92 -23.99
N SER A 858 35.23 13.06 -24.32
CA SER A 858 36.35 13.60 -23.54
C SER A 858 35.93 14.26 -22.22
N LEU A 859 34.63 14.48 -21.99
CA LEU A 859 34.10 14.99 -20.72
C LEU A 859 33.94 13.91 -19.64
N GLU A 860 34.12 12.63 -19.98
CA GLU A 860 34.04 11.53 -19.01
C GLU A 860 34.97 11.79 -17.81
N TYR A 861 34.40 11.74 -16.60
CA TYR A 861 35.15 11.90 -15.35
C TYR A 861 35.39 10.53 -14.70
N LYS A 862 36.65 10.12 -14.60
CA LYS A 862 37.06 8.87 -13.94
C LYS A 862 37.58 9.16 -12.55
N SER A 863 36.81 8.75 -11.54
CA SER A 863 37.17 8.93 -10.14
C SER A 863 38.37 8.08 -9.73
N ARG A 864 39.19 8.62 -8.84
CA ARG A 864 40.43 8.02 -8.34
C ARG A 864 40.21 7.24 -7.04
N MET A 865 41.20 6.41 -6.66
CA MET A 865 41.07 5.53 -5.48
C MET A 865 40.99 6.30 -4.15
N ASP A 866 41.67 7.44 -4.05
CA ASP A 866 41.64 8.38 -2.94
C ASP A 866 40.29 9.09 -2.83
N GLU A 867 39.72 9.53 -3.95
CA GLU A 867 38.37 10.10 -4.03
C GLU A 867 37.30 9.11 -3.55
N HIS A 868 37.42 7.83 -3.93
CA HIS A 868 36.50 6.78 -3.43
C HIS A 868 36.54 6.64 -1.91
N LEU A 869 37.72 6.84 -1.30
CA LEU A 869 37.90 6.75 0.14
C LEU A 869 37.27 7.95 0.85
N ILE A 870 37.37 9.15 0.27
CA ILE A 870 36.71 10.37 0.79
C ILE A 870 35.20 10.15 0.87
N LEU A 871 34.59 9.65 -0.22
CA LEU A 871 33.14 9.37 -0.28
C LEU A 871 32.72 8.26 0.70
N ASP A 872 33.53 7.19 0.83
CA ASP A 872 33.25 6.12 1.80
C ASP A 872 33.30 6.67 3.24
N ASN A 873 34.35 7.42 3.59
CA ASN A 873 34.51 8.02 4.91
C ASN A 873 33.34 8.96 5.26
N PHE A 874 32.85 9.75 4.29
CA PHE A 874 31.66 10.58 4.48
C PHE A 874 30.45 9.72 4.86
N VAL A 875 30.15 8.65 4.11
CA VAL A 875 29.02 7.76 4.41
C VAL A 875 29.20 7.08 5.78
N GLN A 876 30.41 6.60 6.10
CA GLN A 876 30.68 6.01 7.42
C GLN A 876 30.41 7.01 8.56
N HIS A 877 30.78 8.29 8.38
CA HIS A 877 30.63 9.32 9.40
C HIS A 877 29.20 9.85 9.52
N TYR A 878 28.51 10.18 8.42
CA TYR A 878 27.20 10.85 8.49
C TYR A 878 26.01 9.90 8.48
N VAL A 879 26.12 8.71 7.88
CA VAL A 879 25.02 7.74 7.78
C VAL A 879 25.07 6.72 8.93
N PHE A 880 26.25 6.16 9.19
CA PHE A 880 26.41 5.03 10.11
C PHE A 880 26.95 5.39 11.51
N SER A 881 27.28 6.67 11.79
CA SER A 881 27.61 7.08 13.15
C SER A 881 26.38 7.08 14.05
N LEU A 882 26.45 6.33 15.15
CA LEU A 882 25.37 6.16 16.12
C LEU A 882 25.30 7.37 17.08
N LYS A 883 25.01 8.57 16.58
CA LYS A 883 24.52 9.65 17.45
C LYS A 883 23.00 9.50 17.58
N GLN A 884 22.55 8.76 18.60
CA GLN A 884 21.14 8.78 19.00
C GLN A 884 20.85 10.13 19.65
N VAL A 885 20.47 11.12 18.86
CA VAL A 885 19.87 12.34 19.41
C VAL A 885 18.47 11.97 19.88
N VAL A 886 18.17 12.27 21.15
CA VAL A 886 16.81 12.18 21.70
C VAL A 886 16.02 13.36 21.11
N ALA A 887 15.68 13.25 19.82
CA ALA A 887 14.91 14.26 19.09
C ALA A 887 13.46 13.79 18.93
N GLN A 888 12.53 14.73 18.75
CA GLN A 888 11.12 14.44 18.47
C GLN A 888 10.99 13.60 17.19
N ASP A 889 9.97 12.73 17.12
CA ASP A 889 9.84 11.72 16.05
C ASP A 889 9.87 12.32 14.62
N GLU A 890 9.38 13.55 14.41
CA GLU A 890 9.42 14.23 13.10
C GLU A 890 10.85 14.62 12.68
N THR A 891 11.57 15.35 13.53
CA THR A 891 12.97 15.72 13.28
C THR A 891 13.85 14.49 13.04
N ARG A 892 13.57 13.39 13.74
CA ARG A 892 14.24 12.11 13.53
C ARG A 892 13.93 11.50 12.16
N ILE A 893 12.69 11.62 11.68
CA ILE A 893 12.30 11.13 10.33
C ILE A 893 12.99 11.98 9.25
N GLU A 894 13.03 13.30 9.38
CA GLU A 894 13.71 14.19 8.43
C GLU A 894 15.21 13.90 8.36
N GLU A 895 15.88 13.78 9.51
CA GLU A 895 17.28 13.38 9.56
C GLU A 895 17.52 12.00 8.94
N LEU A 896 16.62 11.04 9.21
CA LEU A 896 16.70 9.70 8.62
C LEU A 896 16.54 9.76 7.09
N HIS A 897 15.60 10.57 6.56
CA HIS A 897 15.46 10.79 5.12
C HIS A 897 16.72 11.38 4.51
N LYS A 898 17.34 12.36 5.17
CA LYS A 898 18.60 12.96 4.74
C LYS A 898 19.73 11.93 4.68
N LYS A 899 19.92 11.14 5.74
CA LYS A 899 20.92 10.05 5.78
C LYS A 899 20.66 8.96 4.74
N ARG A 900 19.38 8.59 4.55
CA ARG A 900 18.95 7.66 3.48
C ARG A 900 19.31 8.20 2.09
N ASN A 901 19.17 9.50 1.86
CA ASN A 901 19.58 10.14 0.61
C ASN A 901 21.09 10.02 0.38
N PHE A 902 21.92 10.35 1.39
CA PHE A 902 23.39 10.23 1.27
C PHE A 902 23.83 8.80 0.96
N LEU A 903 23.22 7.81 1.63
CA LEU A 903 23.50 6.40 1.36
C LEU A 903 23.06 6.00 -0.06
N ALA A 904 21.87 6.43 -0.48
CA ALA A 904 21.37 6.15 -1.82
C ALA A 904 22.28 6.74 -2.90
N CYS A 905 22.77 7.97 -2.74
CA CYS A 905 23.73 8.61 -3.66
C CYS A 905 25.00 7.76 -3.81
N TYR A 906 25.62 7.32 -2.72
CA TYR A 906 26.81 6.45 -2.80
C TYR A 906 26.50 5.08 -3.42
N CYS A 907 25.37 4.47 -3.05
CA CYS A 907 24.95 3.19 -3.62
C CYS A 907 24.71 3.29 -5.14
N LYS A 908 24.19 4.42 -5.64
CA LYS A 908 24.06 4.68 -7.08
C LYS A 908 25.41 4.58 -7.78
N LEU A 909 26.47 5.15 -7.21
CA LEU A 909 27.83 5.08 -7.77
C LEU A 909 28.33 3.63 -7.91
N ILE A 910 27.97 2.75 -6.97
CA ILE A 910 28.31 1.32 -7.03
C ILE A 910 27.49 0.60 -8.11
N VAL A 911 26.16 0.77 -8.13
CA VAL A 911 25.29 0.00 -9.03
C VAL A 911 25.42 0.44 -10.49
N TYR A 912 25.81 1.69 -10.74
CA TYR A 912 26.15 2.18 -12.08
C TYR A 912 27.62 1.93 -12.45
N ASN A 913 28.36 1.19 -11.64
CA ASN A 913 29.75 0.80 -11.87
C ASN A 913 30.71 2.00 -12.06
N ILE A 914 30.41 3.13 -11.41
CA ILE A 914 31.28 4.31 -11.34
C ILE A 914 32.36 4.06 -10.28
N ILE A 915 31.97 3.45 -9.15
CA ILE A 915 32.87 2.96 -8.11
C ILE A 915 32.90 1.43 -8.14
N PRO A 916 34.07 0.78 -7.98
CA PRO A 916 34.17 -0.68 -7.97
C PRO A 916 33.28 -1.34 -6.92
N THR A 917 32.61 -2.44 -7.30
CA THR A 917 31.68 -3.18 -6.43
C THR A 917 32.30 -3.65 -5.12
N MET A 918 33.61 -3.83 -5.04
CA MET A 918 34.32 -4.19 -3.80
C MET A 918 34.14 -3.15 -2.68
N ARG A 919 33.95 -1.87 -3.03
CA ARG A 919 33.73 -0.80 -2.04
C ARG A 919 32.40 -0.94 -1.30
N ALA A 920 31.41 -1.61 -1.90
CA ALA A 920 30.13 -1.87 -1.25
C ALA A 920 30.26 -2.68 0.06
N ALA A 921 31.40 -3.34 0.30
CA ALA A 921 31.66 -4.05 1.55
C ALA A 921 31.59 -3.14 2.79
N SER A 922 31.92 -1.85 2.65
CA SER A 922 31.83 -0.87 3.74
C SER A 922 30.37 -0.56 4.13
N ILE A 923 29.41 -0.87 3.27
CA ILE A 923 27.97 -0.67 3.49
C ILE A 923 27.30 -1.98 3.89
N PHE A 924 27.59 -3.06 3.15
CA PHE A 924 26.96 -4.36 3.36
C PHE A 924 27.14 -4.89 4.79
N LYS A 925 28.24 -4.52 5.46
CA LYS A 925 28.47 -4.84 6.88
C LYS A 925 27.38 -4.34 7.84
N TYR A 926 26.62 -3.30 7.47
CA TYR A 926 25.55 -2.74 8.31
C TYR A 926 24.15 -3.31 8.03
N TYR A 927 24.01 -4.27 7.11
CA TYR A 927 22.70 -4.76 6.66
C TYR A 927 21.80 -5.29 7.78
N VAL A 928 22.38 -5.96 8.78
CA VAL A 928 21.63 -6.45 9.96
C VAL A 928 21.47 -5.33 10.98
N LYS A 929 22.56 -4.63 11.33
CA LYS A 929 22.59 -3.63 12.41
C LYS A 929 21.66 -2.43 12.15
N CYS A 930 21.52 -2.01 10.90
CA CYS A 930 20.69 -0.88 10.48
C CYS A 930 19.53 -1.31 9.55
N TYR A 931 18.99 -2.52 9.71
CA TYR A 931 17.98 -3.06 8.80
C TYR A 931 16.70 -2.21 8.69
N ASN A 932 16.22 -1.66 9.80
CA ASN A 932 14.99 -0.84 9.81
C ASN A 932 15.18 0.53 9.14
N GLU A 933 16.40 1.07 9.18
CA GLU A 933 16.72 2.42 8.70
C GLU A 933 17.15 2.40 7.23
N TYR A 934 17.95 1.41 6.84
CA TYR A 934 18.63 1.36 5.53
C TYR A 934 18.51 0.01 4.81
N GLY A 935 17.83 -0.99 5.40
CA GLY A 935 17.84 -2.37 4.91
C GLY A 935 17.28 -2.53 3.50
N ASP A 936 16.30 -1.73 3.11
CA ASP A 936 15.75 -1.71 1.75
C ASP A 936 16.75 -1.19 0.71
N ILE A 937 17.42 -0.06 0.99
CA ILE A 937 18.46 0.52 0.11
C ILE A 937 19.63 -0.46 -0.06
N ILE A 938 20.11 -1.04 1.04
CA ILE A 938 21.20 -2.02 1.04
C ILE A 938 20.78 -3.29 0.28
N LYS A 939 19.55 -3.79 0.49
CA LYS A 939 19.02 -4.96 -0.24
C LYS A 939 18.92 -4.73 -1.74
N ALA A 940 18.45 -3.56 -2.17
CA ALA A 940 18.40 -3.21 -3.58
C ALA A 940 19.82 -3.15 -4.19
N THR A 941 20.77 -2.59 -3.45
CA THR A 941 22.18 -2.51 -3.85
C THR A 941 22.82 -3.90 -3.94
N LEU A 942 22.53 -4.80 -2.99
CA LEU A 942 22.93 -6.22 -3.05
C LEU A 942 22.40 -6.90 -4.32
N GLY A 943 21.12 -6.72 -4.63
CA GLY A 943 20.49 -7.27 -5.82
C GLY A 943 21.16 -6.81 -7.12
N LYS A 944 21.36 -5.49 -7.27
CA LYS A 944 22.00 -4.90 -8.45
C LYS A 944 23.48 -5.25 -8.56
N ALA A 945 24.24 -5.24 -7.46
CA ALA A 945 25.64 -5.66 -7.46
C ALA A 945 25.81 -7.12 -7.94
N ARG A 946 24.88 -8.01 -7.56
CA ARG A 946 24.84 -9.41 -8.01
C ARG A 946 24.56 -9.53 -9.51
N GLU A 947 23.71 -8.68 -10.08
CA GLU A 947 23.40 -8.65 -11.51
C GLU A 947 24.61 -8.23 -12.35
N ILE A 948 25.42 -7.30 -11.86
CA ILE A 948 26.61 -6.79 -12.56
C ILE A 948 27.68 -7.89 -12.69
N ASN A 949 28.11 -8.47 -11.57
CA ASN A 949 29.10 -9.55 -11.57
C ASN A 949 28.97 -10.42 -10.32
N LYS A 950 28.49 -11.65 -10.51
CA LYS A 950 28.22 -12.59 -9.40
C LYS A 950 29.45 -13.00 -8.61
N VAL A 951 30.63 -13.09 -9.21
CA VAL A 951 31.85 -13.53 -8.52
C VAL A 951 32.42 -12.39 -7.70
N ASN A 952 32.53 -11.19 -8.29
CA ASN A 952 32.94 -9.99 -7.57
C ASN A 952 31.99 -9.68 -6.43
N PHE A 953 30.68 -9.80 -6.66
CA PHE A 953 29.65 -9.69 -5.61
C PHE A 953 29.92 -10.65 -4.45
N ALA A 954 30.12 -11.94 -4.73
CA ALA A 954 30.47 -12.93 -3.71
C ALA A 954 31.73 -12.56 -2.91
N MET A 955 32.77 -12.09 -3.58
CA MET A 955 34.00 -11.63 -2.92
C MET A 955 33.78 -10.36 -2.08
N THR A 956 32.92 -9.44 -2.52
CA THR A 956 32.52 -8.26 -1.73
C THR A 956 31.75 -8.68 -0.47
N LEU A 957 30.82 -9.63 -0.56
CA LEU A 957 30.12 -10.16 0.61
C LEU A 957 31.10 -10.76 1.62
N LEU A 958 32.03 -11.59 1.14
CA LEU A 958 33.08 -12.15 1.98
C LEU A 958 33.95 -11.05 2.61
N LEU A 959 34.34 -10.03 1.85
CA LEU A 959 35.10 -8.89 2.38
C LEU A 959 34.35 -8.15 3.49
N SER A 960 33.03 -8.02 3.37
CA SER A 960 32.16 -7.41 4.39
C SER A 960 32.23 -8.21 5.69
N LEU A 961 32.06 -9.54 5.60
CA LEU A 961 32.12 -10.45 6.76
C LEU A 961 33.51 -10.44 7.41
N ILE A 962 34.57 -10.46 6.61
CA ILE A 962 35.96 -10.36 7.08
C ILE A 962 36.20 -9.04 7.81
N THR A 963 35.67 -7.93 7.29
CA THR A 963 35.85 -6.59 7.87
C THR A 963 35.18 -6.51 9.24
N VAL A 964 33.96 -7.05 9.38
CA VAL A 964 33.28 -7.14 10.68
C VAL A 964 34.07 -8.04 11.64
N PHE A 965 34.49 -9.22 11.20
CA PHE A 965 35.26 -10.13 12.06
C PHE A 965 36.56 -9.50 12.57
N LYS A 966 37.30 -8.78 11.71
CA LYS A 966 38.51 -8.04 12.12
C LYS A 966 38.20 -6.95 13.16
N SER A 967 37.11 -6.21 12.98
CA SER A 967 36.66 -5.22 13.98
C SER A 967 36.36 -5.87 15.33
N LEU A 968 35.84 -7.10 15.37
CA LEU A 968 35.64 -7.85 16.61
C LEU A 968 36.97 -8.27 17.25
N GLN A 969 37.97 -8.65 16.45
CA GLN A 969 39.31 -8.95 16.95
C GLN A 969 39.99 -7.71 17.54
N GLU A 970 39.82 -6.54 16.92
CA GLU A 970 40.40 -5.27 17.39
C GLU A 970 39.76 -4.77 18.69
N GLN A 971 38.50 -5.14 18.97
CA GLN A 971 37.78 -4.80 20.19
C GLN A 971 38.07 -5.77 21.35
N SER A 972 38.62 -6.96 21.07
CA SER A 972 38.99 -7.95 22.09
C SER A 972 40.41 -7.73 22.59
N ASP A 973 40.62 -7.71 23.92
CA ASP A 973 41.93 -7.48 24.55
C ASP A 973 43.00 -8.51 24.11
N ASP A 974 42.58 -9.77 23.89
CA ASP A 974 43.47 -10.88 23.51
C ASP A 974 43.48 -11.17 21.99
N GLY A 975 42.74 -10.40 21.18
CA GLY A 975 42.59 -10.64 19.74
C GLY A 975 41.75 -11.87 19.36
N VAL A 976 41.12 -12.53 20.35
CA VAL A 976 40.26 -13.71 20.20
C VAL A 976 38.80 -13.31 20.31
N VAL A 977 38.00 -13.66 19.28
CA VAL A 977 36.56 -13.37 19.26
C VAL A 977 35.81 -14.40 20.09
N SER A 978 34.97 -13.94 21.02
CA SER A 978 34.10 -14.82 21.80
C SER A 978 32.92 -15.32 20.97
N LYS A 979 32.66 -16.64 20.99
CA LYS A 979 31.52 -17.26 20.31
C LYS A 979 30.16 -16.85 20.90
N SER A 980 30.11 -16.50 22.18
CA SER A 980 28.88 -16.11 22.88
C SER A 980 28.57 -14.62 22.79
N SER A 981 29.41 -13.81 22.15
CA SER A 981 29.15 -12.38 22.02
C SER A 981 27.98 -12.10 21.08
N GLN A 982 27.17 -11.10 21.40
CA GLN A 982 26.04 -10.69 20.58
C GLN A 982 26.52 -10.24 19.19
N GLU A 983 27.68 -9.60 19.12
CA GLU A 983 28.26 -9.10 17.87
C GLU A 983 28.69 -10.24 16.93
N PHE A 984 29.13 -11.37 17.48
CA PHE A 984 29.44 -12.56 16.67
C PHE A 984 28.15 -13.27 16.20
N ILE A 985 27.10 -13.30 17.02
CA ILE A 985 25.78 -13.79 16.62
C ILE A 985 25.21 -12.95 15.47
N ASP A 986 25.31 -11.62 15.57
CA ASP A 986 24.89 -10.69 14.52
C ASP A 986 25.68 -10.90 13.21
N LEU A 987 26.98 -11.21 13.30
CA LEU A 987 27.80 -11.57 12.14
C LEU A 987 27.34 -12.88 11.47
N LYS A 988 26.95 -13.89 12.25
CA LYS A 988 26.39 -15.14 11.70
C LYS A 988 25.05 -14.90 11.03
N GLU A 989 24.17 -14.10 11.63
CA GLU A 989 22.89 -13.71 11.02
C GLU A 989 23.12 -12.92 9.72
N LEU A 990 24.13 -12.04 9.67
CA LEU A 990 24.52 -11.34 8.44
C LEU A 990 24.94 -12.32 7.33
N ALA A 991 25.78 -13.29 7.67
CA ALA A 991 26.20 -14.34 6.73
C ALA A 991 25.02 -15.18 6.23
N LYS A 992 24.11 -15.56 7.12
CA LYS A 992 22.88 -16.29 6.77
C LYS A 992 22.00 -15.48 5.80
N ARG A 993 21.81 -14.19 6.04
CA ARG A 993 21.07 -13.31 5.11
C ARG A 993 21.77 -13.17 3.77
N PHE A 994 23.10 -13.06 3.76
CA PHE A 994 23.88 -13.06 2.52
C PHE A 994 23.75 -14.37 1.73
N ALA A 995 23.75 -15.53 2.39
CA ALA A 995 23.55 -16.81 1.73
C ALA A 995 22.19 -16.89 1.01
N LEU A 996 21.14 -16.30 1.57
CA LEU A 996 19.82 -16.21 0.93
C LEU A 996 19.82 -15.39 -0.37
N THR A 997 20.75 -14.43 -0.54
CA THR A 997 20.83 -13.61 -1.75
C THR A 997 21.23 -14.38 -3.01
N PHE A 998 21.75 -15.61 -2.90
CA PHE A 998 22.07 -16.43 -4.08
C PHE A 998 20.85 -17.14 -4.69
N GLY A 999 19.66 -17.07 -4.08
CA GLY A 999 18.45 -17.71 -4.62
C GLY A 999 18.52 -19.25 -4.60
N PHE A 1000 17.63 -19.93 -5.34
CA PHE A 1000 17.53 -21.40 -5.34
C PHE A 1000 18.33 -22.08 -6.47
N ASP A 1001 18.74 -21.33 -7.50
CA ASP A 1001 19.51 -21.87 -8.63
C ASP A 1001 20.98 -22.03 -8.26
N ALA A 1002 21.33 -23.20 -7.73
CA ALA A 1002 22.70 -23.53 -7.30
C ALA A 1002 23.69 -23.59 -8.47
N LEU A 1003 23.24 -23.94 -9.68
CA LEU A 1003 24.11 -24.04 -10.86
C LEU A 1003 24.59 -22.66 -11.31
N LYS A 1004 23.68 -21.68 -11.39
CA LYS A 1004 24.02 -20.30 -11.79
C LYS A 1004 24.93 -19.55 -10.81
N ASN A 1005 25.06 -20.02 -9.58
CA ASN A 1005 25.83 -19.38 -8.51
C ASN A 1005 27.02 -20.21 -8.03
N ARG A 1006 27.29 -21.35 -8.70
CA ARG A 1006 28.31 -22.32 -8.33
C ARG A 1006 29.67 -21.69 -8.05
N ASP A 1007 30.19 -20.92 -9.01
CA ASP A 1007 31.53 -20.32 -8.93
C ASP A 1007 31.62 -19.23 -7.86
N SER A 1008 30.54 -18.46 -7.69
CA SER A 1008 30.43 -17.42 -6.65
C SER A 1008 30.51 -18.01 -5.25
N VAL A 1009 29.70 -19.04 -4.97
CA VAL A 1009 29.66 -19.69 -3.66
C VAL A 1009 30.99 -20.41 -3.39
N ALA A 1010 31.56 -21.10 -4.38
CA ALA A 1010 32.87 -21.72 -4.26
C ALA A 1010 33.99 -20.70 -3.94
N SER A 1011 33.91 -19.50 -4.53
CA SER A 1011 34.87 -18.42 -4.27
C SER A 1011 34.78 -17.89 -2.84
N ILE A 1012 33.57 -17.73 -2.28
CA ILE A 1012 33.36 -17.38 -0.86
C ILE A 1012 34.04 -18.40 0.05
N HIS A 1013 33.83 -19.70 -0.21
CA HIS A 1013 34.45 -20.75 0.59
C HIS A 1013 35.97 -20.76 0.52
N ARG A 1014 36.55 -20.67 -0.68
CA ARG A 1014 38.02 -20.62 -0.83
C ARG A 1014 38.64 -19.41 -0.13
N GLY A 1015 38.05 -18.23 -0.31
CA GLY A 1015 38.54 -17.01 0.32
C GLY A 1015 38.37 -17.02 1.84
N GLY A 1016 37.24 -17.53 2.34
CA GLY A 1016 36.97 -17.64 3.77
C GLY A 1016 37.88 -18.64 4.49
N ILE A 1017 38.15 -19.80 3.87
CA ILE A 1017 39.11 -20.79 4.40
C ILE A 1017 40.52 -20.18 4.46
N TYR A 1018 40.93 -19.46 3.41
CA TYR A 1018 42.21 -18.78 3.40
C TYR A 1018 42.31 -17.75 4.53
N PHE A 1019 41.26 -16.96 4.76
CA PHE A 1019 41.23 -16.00 5.87
C PHE A 1019 41.28 -16.66 7.25
N ALA A 1020 40.51 -17.74 7.46
CA ALA A 1020 40.48 -18.47 8.73
C ALA A 1020 41.82 -19.12 9.08
N ALA A 1021 42.58 -19.56 8.08
CA ALA A 1021 43.91 -20.15 8.25
C ALA A 1021 45.06 -19.12 8.37
N ASN A 1022 44.79 -17.84 8.06
CA ASN A 1022 45.81 -16.79 8.00
C ASN A 1022 46.08 -16.20 9.41
N LYS A 1023 47.36 -16.16 9.85
CA LYS A 1023 47.87 -16.05 11.24
C LYS A 1023 47.87 -17.39 12.00
N GLN A 1024 48.80 -18.28 11.66
CA GLN A 1024 49.10 -19.44 12.50
C GLN A 1024 49.82 -18.98 13.78
N PRO A 1025 49.49 -19.57 14.95
CA PRO A 1025 50.19 -19.29 16.19
C PRO A 1025 51.64 -19.79 16.14
N ASP A 1026 52.54 -19.15 16.90
CA ASP A 1026 53.94 -19.59 17.05
C ASP A 1026 54.04 -21.01 17.65
N ASP A 1027 53.03 -21.41 18.42
CA ASP A 1027 52.85 -22.78 18.92
C ASP A 1027 51.98 -23.60 17.96
N PRO A 1028 52.51 -24.65 17.31
CA PRO A 1028 51.77 -25.51 16.38
C PRO A 1028 50.65 -26.34 17.04
N VAL A 1029 50.51 -26.34 18.37
CA VAL A 1029 49.43 -27.02 19.10
C VAL A 1029 48.18 -26.14 19.27
N ARG A 1030 48.33 -24.82 19.23
CA ARG A 1030 47.23 -23.86 19.46
C ARG A 1030 46.40 -23.66 18.20
N ALA A 1031 45.09 -23.45 18.35
CA ALA A 1031 44.22 -23.18 17.21
C ALA A 1031 44.54 -21.80 16.58
N PRO A 1032 44.40 -21.63 15.24
CA PRO A 1032 44.46 -20.32 14.60
C PRO A 1032 43.45 -19.34 15.21
N THR A 1033 43.87 -18.11 15.49
CA THR A 1033 43.03 -17.08 16.13
C THR A 1033 41.79 -16.68 15.33
N ARG A 1034 41.74 -17.04 14.05
CA ARG A 1034 40.62 -16.76 13.12
C ARG A 1034 39.78 -17.99 12.78
N LEU A 1035 40.04 -19.15 13.41
CA LEU A 1035 39.37 -20.40 13.09
C LEU A 1035 37.85 -20.32 13.27
N LEU A 1036 37.39 -19.51 14.22
CA LEU A 1036 35.97 -19.26 14.48
C LEU A 1036 35.21 -18.70 13.26
N PHE A 1037 35.90 -18.05 12.31
CA PHE A 1037 35.29 -17.57 11.06
C PHE A 1037 34.69 -18.71 10.20
N LEU A 1038 35.13 -19.96 10.38
CA LEU A 1038 34.54 -21.11 9.70
C LEU A 1038 33.06 -21.34 10.09
N GLU A 1039 32.62 -20.94 11.29
CA GLU A 1039 31.20 -20.99 11.64
C GLU A 1039 30.37 -19.98 10.83
N VAL A 1040 30.91 -18.80 10.55
CA VAL A 1040 30.29 -17.80 9.68
C VAL A 1040 30.21 -18.33 8.25
N LEU A 1041 31.28 -19.00 7.80
CA LEU A 1041 31.33 -19.60 6.47
C LEU A 1041 30.37 -20.79 6.32
N ASN A 1042 30.09 -21.50 7.40
CA ASN A 1042 29.19 -22.65 7.42
C ASN A 1042 27.76 -22.27 7.01
N GLU A 1043 27.34 -21.02 7.24
CA GLU A 1043 26.03 -20.51 6.78
C GLU A 1043 25.87 -20.53 5.25
N PHE A 1044 26.96 -20.61 4.46
CA PHE A 1044 26.89 -20.71 3.01
C PHE A 1044 26.86 -22.15 2.49
N ASN A 1045 27.13 -23.14 3.35
CA ASN A 1045 27.39 -24.52 2.92
C ASN A 1045 26.18 -25.19 2.23
N TYR A 1046 24.95 -24.87 2.64
CA TYR A 1046 23.74 -25.42 2.00
C TYR A 1046 23.52 -24.91 0.55
N LYS A 1047 24.28 -23.90 0.11
CA LYS A 1047 24.29 -23.40 -1.27
C LYS A 1047 25.34 -24.08 -2.16
N LEU A 1048 26.27 -24.86 -1.61
CA LEU A 1048 27.24 -25.63 -2.38
C LEU A 1048 26.62 -26.89 -2.98
N LEU A 1049 26.94 -27.17 -4.25
CA LEU A 1049 26.62 -28.46 -4.84
C LEU A 1049 27.48 -29.57 -4.22
N LYS A 1050 26.95 -30.80 -4.23
CA LYS A 1050 27.62 -31.99 -3.71
C LYS A 1050 29.02 -32.21 -4.29
N GLN A 1051 29.21 -31.92 -5.58
CA GLN A 1051 30.52 -32.02 -6.24
C GLN A 1051 31.51 -30.98 -5.72
N ASP A 1052 31.05 -29.75 -5.49
CA ASP A 1052 31.91 -28.65 -5.02
C ASP A 1052 32.28 -28.81 -3.55
N LYS A 1053 31.41 -29.41 -2.72
CA LYS A 1053 31.77 -29.76 -1.34
C LYS A 1053 33.05 -30.61 -1.26
N LYS A 1054 33.24 -31.56 -2.18
CA LYS A 1054 34.47 -32.38 -2.27
C LYS A 1054 35.69 -31.55 -2.65
N VAL A 1055 35.53 -30.62 -3.60
CA VAL A 1055 36.62 -29.72 -4.04
C VAL A 1055 37.00 -28.76 -2.92
N ILE A 1056 36.03 -28.21 -2.21
CA ILE A 1056 36.25 -27.33 -1.05
C ILE A 1056 36.88 -28.11 0.11
N MET A 1057 36.49 -29.36 0.35
CA MET A 1057 37.14 -30.23 1.34
C MET A 1057 38.62 -30.46 1.01
N ALA A 1058 38.94 -30.84 -0.23
CA ALA A 1058 40.33 -31.04 -0.65
C ALA A 1058 41.15 -29.74 -0.53
N PHE A 1059 40.52 -28.58 -0.78
CA PHE A 1059 41.16 -27.29 -0.56
C PHE A 1059 41.37 -26.98 0.93
N LEU A 1060 40.39 -27.29 1.79
CA LEU A 1060 40.49 -27.15 3.25
C LEU A 1060 41.64 -28.00 3.79
N ASP A 1061 41.72 -29.27 3.43
CA ASP A 1061 42.77 -30.20 3.88
C ASP A 1061 44.18 -29.77 3.40
N LYS A 1062 44.26 -29.10 2.26
CA LYS A 1062 45.52 -28.52 1.74
C LYS A 1062 45.98 -27.31 2.55
N VAL A 1063 45.04 -26.47 2.99
CA VAL A 1063 45.34 -25.22 3.71
C VAL A 1063 45.50 -25.45 5.21
N ILE A 1064 44.72 -26.36 5.79
CA ILE A 1064 44.77 -26.76 7.20
C ILE A 1064 44.98 -28.28 7.25
N PRO A 1065 46.24 -28.75 7.42
CA PRO A 1065 46.54 -30.17 7.38
C PRO A 1065 45.79 -30.95 8.48
N PRO A 1066 45.32 -32.18 8.20
CA PRO A 1066 44.56 -33.00 9.14
C PRO A 1066 45.38 -33.54 10.34
N GLY A 1067 46.66 -33.17 10.46
CA GLY A 1067 47.60 -33.68 11.47
C GLY A 1067 47.75 -32.85 12.76
N MET A 1068 46.91 -31.84 13.01
CA MET A 1068 46.89 -31.07 14.27
C MET A 1068 45.90 -31.68 15.30
N PRO A 1069 46.16 -31.54 16.61
CA PRO A 1069 46.12 -32.65 17.58
C PRO A 1069 44.73 -33.20 17.95
N SER A 1070 44.76 -34.46 18.41
CA SER A 1070 43.70 -35.27 19.04
C SER A 1070 42.99 -34.62 20.26
N SER A 1071 43.26 -33.36 20.60
CA SER A 1071 42.61 -32.67 21.72
C SER A 1071 41.26 -32.12 21.28
N ARG A 1072 40.19 -32.61 21.91
CA ARG A 1072 38.85 -32.00 21.91
C ARG A 1072 38.83 -30.64 22.64
N ALA A 1073 39.80 -29.77 22.38
CA ALA A 1073 39.81 -28.42 22.90
C ALA A 1073 38.72 -27.62 22.18
N GLU A 1074 37.90 -26.87 22.92
CA GLU A 1074 36.78 -26.08 22.38
C GLU A 1074 37.22 -25.16 21.23
N GLU A 1075 38.48 -24.72 21.22
CA GLU A 1075 39.08 -23.87 20.20
C GLU A 1075 39.09 -24.47 18.78
N TRP A 1076 39.15 -25.80 18.64
CA TRP A 1076 39.16 -26.50 17.33
C TRP A 1076 37.76 -26.87 16.82
N GLN A 1077 36.72 -26.68 17.65
CA GLN A 1077 35.34 -27.06 17.33
C GLN A 1077 34.79 -26.45 16.03
N PRO A 1078 35.08 -25.17 15.67
CA PRO A 1078 34.62 -24.58 14.41
C PRO A 1078 35.08 -25.35 13.16
N LEU A 1079 36.31 -25.87 13.17
CA LEU A 1079 36.86 -26.66 12.07
C LEU A 1079 36.16 -28.01 11.94
N ILE A 1080 35.91 -28.69 13.07
CA ILE A 1080 35.22 -29.99 13.10
C ILE A 1080 33.79 -29.83 12.56
N LEU A 1081 33.06 -28.81 13.02
CA LEU A 1081 31.70 -28.53 12.57
C LEU A 1081 31.64 -28.24 11.07
N TYR A 1082 32.54 -27.39 10.57
CA TYR A 1082 32.61 -27.05 9.15
C TYR A 1082 33.03 -28.25 8.29
N ARG A 1083 33.93 -29.11 8.77
CA ARG A 1083 34.33 -30.34 8.08
C ARG A 1083 33.16 -31.33 8.01
N ASN A 1084 32.47 -31.54 9.13
CA ASN A 1084 31.30 -32.44 9.19
C ASN A 1084 30.18 -31.98 8.25
N SER A 1085 29.94 -30.67 8.16
CA SER A 1085 28.89 -30.13 7.30
C SER A 1085 29.21 -30.27 5.79
N LEU A 1086 30.49 -30.33 5.41
CA LEU A 1086 30.93 -30.66 4.06
C LEU A 1086 30.81 -32.17 3.77
N LEU A 1087 30.99 -33.02 4.78
CA LEU A 1087 30.87 -34.49 4.69
C LEU A 1087 29.40 -34.97 4.63
N HIS A 1088 28.51 -34.38 5.43
CA HIS A 1088 27.12 -34.82 5.58
C HIS A 1088 26.21 -34.49 4.36
N GLY A 1089 26.77 -34.05 3.24
CA GLY A 1089 26.03 -33.93 1.97
C GLY A 1089 25.71 -35.27 1.28
N GLU A 1090 25.91 -36.40 1.97
CA GLU A 1090 25.65 -37.73 1.44
C GLU A 1090 24.20 -38.20 1.58
N THR A 1091 23.41 -37.65 2.51
CA THR A 1091 22.05 -38.13 2.83
C THR A 1091 20.89 -37.17 2.55
N ASP A 1092 21.11 -35.89 2.24
CA ASP A 1092 19.99 -34.97 1.97
C ASP A 1092 19.63 -34.92 0.47
N GLN A 1093 18.45 -35.45 0.15
CA GLN A 1093 17.75 -35.08 -1.08
C GLN A 1093 17.54 -33.56 -1.09
N ALA A 1094 17.75 -32.93 -2.25
CA ALA A 1094 17.32 -31.54 -2.43
C ALA A 1094 15.84 -31.43 -2.03
N PRO A 1095 15.44 -30.41 -1.24
CA PRO A 1095 14.03 -30.24 -0.93
C PRO A 1095 13.30 -30.01 -2.25
N VAL A 1096 12.55 -31.03 -2.69
CA VAL A 1096 11.58 -30.90 -3.76
C VAL A 1096 10.62 -29.82 -3.29
N ALA A 1097 10.55 -28.73 -4.03
CA ALA A 1097 9.61 -27.67 -3.77
C ALA A 1097 8.18 -28.23 -3.94
N THR A 1098 7.58 -28.73 -2.86
CA THR A 1098 6.13 -28.65 -2.74
C THR A 1098 5.80 -27.16 -2.85
N ARG A 1099 5.14 -26.76 -3.95
CA ARG A 1099 4.45 -25.47 -4.04
C ARG A 1099 3.43 -25.43 -2.89
N ARG A 1100 3.85 -25.02 -1.70
CA ARG A 1100 2.94 -24.76 -0.59
C ARG A 1100 2.39 -23.36 -0.78
N ALA A 1101 1.18 -23.35 -1.31
CA ALA A 1101 0.20 -22.32 -1.03
C ALA A 1101 0.17 -22.05 0.48
N TYR A 1102 0.06 -20.77 0.82
CA TYR A 1102 -0.05 -20.23 2.17
C TYR A 1102 -0.95 -21.09 3.08
N THR A 1103 -0.35 -21.71 4.11
CA THR A 1103 -1.08 -22.20 5.29
C THR A 1103 -0.41 -21.67 6.55
N ARG A 1104 -1.19 -20.90 7.31
CA ARG A 1104 -0.82 -20.26 8.57
C ARG A 1104 -0.68 -21.33 9.67
N LYS A 1105 0.44 -21.26 10.40
CA LYS A 1105 0.81 -22.03 11.60
C LYS A 1105 -0.38 -22.36 12.53
N ARG A 1106 -0.63 -23.65 12.77
CA ARG A 1106 -1.11 -24.16 14.05
C ARG A 1106 0.10 -24.40 14.98
N ARG A 1107 -0.02 -23.92 16.22
CA ARG A 1107 0.83 -24.29 17.35
C ARG A 1107 0.19 -25.55 17.93
N ASP A 1108 0.91 -26.66 17.92
CA ASP A 1108 0.70 -27.73 18.90
C ASP A 1108 1.99 -27.80 19.74
N HIS A 1109 1.75 -27.74 21.04
CA HIS A 1109 2.68 -27.95 22.14
C HIS A 1109 2.68 -29.45 22.46
N ASP A 1110 3.74 -29.93 23.11
CA ASP A 1110 3.88 -31.11 23.99
C ASP A 1110 5.27 -31.69 23.72
N GLU A 1111 6.13 -32.10 24.66
CA GLU A 1111 6.22 -32.21 26.12
C GLU A 1111 7.73 -32.42 26.40
N ASP A 1112 8.23 -32.12 27.59
CA ASP A 1112 9.38 -32.83 28.18
C ASP A 1112 9.33 -32.67 29.71
N ASP A 1113 9.59 -33.79 30.37
CA ASP A 1113 9.50 -34.16 31.78
C ASP A 1113 10.44 -33.39 32.74
N GLU A 1114 10.07 -33.36 34.03
CA GLU A 1114 10.92 -33.79 35.17
C GLU A 1114 10.14 -33.72 36.51
N GLU A 1115 10.02 -34.89 37.17
CA GLU A 1115 10.14 -35.23 38.63
C GLU A 1115 9.42 -34.36 39.71
N GLU A 1116 8.90 -34.79 40.86
CA GLU A 1116 8.60 -36.02 41.63
C GLU A 1116 7.96 -35.49 42.97
N GLU A 1117 7.03 -36.22 43.59
CA GLU A 1117 6.71 -36.32 45.06
C GLU A 1117 5.19 -36.36 45.38
N ASP A 1118 4.71 -37.61 45.54
CA ASP A 1118 3.94 -38.23 46.64
C ASP A 1118 2.61 -37.67 47.23
N GLU A 1119 1.69 -38.65 47.39
CA GLU A 1119 0.56 -38.79 48.34
C GLU A 1119 -0.67 -37.85 48.14
N GLU A 1120 -1.95 -38.24 48.23
CA GLU A 1120 -2.66 -39.42 48.76
C GLU A 1120 -4.13 -39.39 48.26
N GLU A 1121 -4.84 -40.50 48.47
CA GLU A 1121 -6.18 -40.90 48.03
C GLU A 1121 -7.38 -39.97 48.38
N HIS A 1122 -8.40 -39.85 47.50
CA HIS A 1122 -9.80 -40.17 47.86
C HIS A 1122 -10.81 -40.17 46.68
N ASN A 1123 -11.69 -41.17 46.72
CA ASN A 1123 -12.91 -41.38 45.95
C ASN A 1123 -13.93 -40.23 46.08
N ASP A 1124 -14.66 -39.88 45.01
CA ASP A 1124 -16.07 -40.31 44.75
C ASP A 1124 -16.65 -39.58 43.51
N PRO A 1125 -17.66 -40.15 42.81
CA PRO A 1125 -18.29 -39.62 41.61
C PRO A 1125 -19.58 -38.82 41.92
N ASP A 1126 -19.98 -37.88 41.05
CA ASP A 1126 -21.35 -37.83 40.50
C ASP A 1126 -21.73 -36.54 39.74
N TYR A 1127 -22.56 -36.79 38.71
CA TYR A 1127 -23.71 -36.01 38.21
C TYR A 1127 -23.57 -34.67 37.43
N ARG A 1128 -23.89 -34.81 36.13
CA ARG A 1128 -24.90 -34.09 35.31
C ARG A 1128 -25.26 -32.63 35.66
N GLY A 1129 -25.03 -31.76 34.68
CA GLY A 1129 -25.72 -30.50 34.42
C GLY A 1129 -25.46 -30.05 32.99
#